data_AF-A0A3L7DYF1-F1
#
_entry.id   AF-A0A3L7DYF1-F1
#
_cell.length_a   1.000
_cell.length_b   1.000
_cell.length_c   1.000
_cell.angle_alpha   90.00
_cell.angle_beta   90.00
_cell.angle_gamma   90.00
#
_symmetry.space_group_name_H-M   'P 1'
#
loop_
_entity.id
_entity.type
_entity.pdbx_description
1 polymer ?
#
loop_
_entity_poly.entity_id
_entity_poly.type
_entity_poly.pdbx_seq_one_letter_code
_entity_poly.pdbx_strand_id
1 'polypeptide(L)'
;MRKIFDFHGGIHPPENKHQSVGARITPAGIPEELVLPLSQHIGAPAVPLVTPGQRVLKGEPIAEPAGFVSVPIHAPTSGTISAIEDRQIAHPSGLTARCIVLASDGKDEWIEHSGLADYRQVERSELLARIRNAGIAGMGGAGFPTAVKLAVKPEATIDTLIINGTECEPYITADDVLMRERAARIIEGTRILTHIVQPKETLIGVEDNKPEAIAALQAAVEDTDIQVVVFPTKYPSGGEKQLIEILTGKQVPSGGLPADIGIVCQNVGSAVAIRDAIIDGRPLISRITTVTGESVREPRNYEVLLGTSMSYLLQQAGYQPASNRRLIMGGPMMGFTVPDPGVPIVKTTNCVLAPSETELPTPPPAQACIRCGMCAEACPASLLPQQLYWFAQGKEFEKAEQHNLFDCIECGACSYVCPSNIPLVQYYRAAKAEVVQMRRDAEKSEHSRIRFEARQARLEREVAEKEARRAARKKAAEEKARLAAEQGEAGEDPIQAAIERARAKKAAQAAGAASESEQEKLEKAVATTRKRLDTAESKLAAAREQGSDLVDALQTGVDKTRAKLEAAERALAEYRQANAPAEPAAEAGNDAAQAAIQRAMAARAAEAEKSPEQKARDNLAKLEARLAKSEARLEQSRAAGDEEKIITALESTIERLRDKVAEARSTLADTEAS
;
A
#
# COMPACT_ATOMS: atom_id res chain seq x y z
N MET A 1 27.34 -12.55 38.44
CA MET A 1 26.13 -12.68 37.58
C MET A 1 25.25 -11.46 37.80
N ARG A 2 24.70 -10.88 36.73
CA ARG A 2 23.72 -9.78 36.80
C ARG A 2 22.46 -10.26 37.55
N LYS A 3 21.78 -9.36 38.26
CA LYS A 3 20.43 -9.63 38.76
C LYS A 3 19.46 -9.70 37.58
N ILE A 4 18.72 -10.80 37.50
CA ILE A 4 17.57 -10.95 36.60
C ILE A 4 16.27 -10.74 37.39
N PHE A 5 15.20 -10.39 36.67
CA PHE A 5 13.86 -10.17 37.22
C PHE A 5 12.88 -11.13 36.57
N ASP A 6 11.71 -11.30 37.20
CA ASP A 6 10.57 -12.02 36.61
C ASP A 6 9.50 -11.03 36.17
N PHE A 7 8.67 -11.42 35.21
CA PHE A 7 7.52 -10.65 34.74
C PHE A 7 6.20 -11.38 35.10
N HIS A 8 5.11 -10.62 35.20
CA HIS A 8 3.81 -11.17 35.54
C HIS A 8 3.27 -12.14 34.47
N GLY A 9 2.52 -13.17 34.89
CA GLY A 9 1.86 -14.12 34.00
C GLY A 9 2.83 -14.97 33.20
N GLY A 10 2.48 -15.29 31.95
CA GLY A 10 3.21 -16.25 31.12
C GLY A 10 2.82 -17.71 31.38
N ILE A 11 3.34 -18.62 30.55
CA ILE A 11 3.02 -20.04 30.53
C ILE A 11 4.23 -20.89 30.11
N HIS A 12 4.14 -22.21 30.27
CA HIS A 12 5.17 -23.18 29.89
C HIS A 12 4.60 -24.24 28.93
N PRO A 13 4.36 -23.89 27.65
CA PRO A 13 3.95 -24.87 26.65
C PRO A 13 5.09 -25.86 26.37
N PRO A 14 4.79 -27.10 25.90
CA PRO A 14 5.82 -28.02 25.42
C PRO A 14 6.67 -27.37 24.33
N GLU A 15 7.99 -27.39 24.49
CA GLU A 15 8.89 -26.61 23.65
C GLU A 15 9.06 -27.18 22.23
N ASN A 16 9.10 -28.51 22.09
CA ASN A 16 9.28 -29.24 20.82
C ASN A 16 10.47 -28.81 19.93
N LYS A 17 11.45 -28.08 20.48
CA LYS A 17 12.65 -27.62 19.76
C LYS A 17 13.58 -28.76 19.31
N HIS A 18 13.55 -29.89 20.02
CA HIS A 18 14.41 -31.05 19.75
C HIS A 18 14.28 -31.62 18.33
N GLN A 19 13.14 -31.36 17.66
CA GLN A 19 12.89 -31.86 16.30
C GLN A 19 13.84 -31.26 15.26
N SER A 20 14.16 -29.97 15.37
CA SER A 20 14.88 -29.22 14.32
C SER A 20 16.26 -28.69 14.74
N VAL A 21 16.52 -28.61 16.05
CA VAL A 21 17.76 -28.03 16.60
C VAL A 21 19.02 -28.84 16.27
N GLY A 22 18.92 -30.15 16.06
CA GLY A 22 20.08 -31.03 15.91
C GLY A 22 20.82 -30.92 14.57
N ALA A 23 20.19 -30.34 13.55
CA ALA A 23 20.75 -30.25 12.20
C ALA A 23 21.40 -28.89 11.94
N ARG A 24 22.43 -28.87 11.07
CA ARG A 24 23.08 -27.63 10.65
C ARG A 24 22.20 -26.79 9.73
N ILE A 25 22.42 -25.48 9.71
CA ILE A 25 21.79 -24.57 8.75
C ILE A 25 22.17 -25.02 7.34
N THR A 26 21.16 -25.30 6.52
CA THR A 26 21.34 -25.80 5.14
C THR A 26 20.76 -24.80 4.14
N PRO A 27 21.44 -24.48 3.02
CA PRO A 27 20.83 -23.68 1.95
C PRO A 27 19.59 -24.39 1.38
N ALA A 28 18.48 -23.67 1.21
CA ALA A 28 17.27 -24.23 0.59
C ALA A 28 17.40 -24.44 -0.93
N GLY A 29 18.44 -23.90 -1.56
CA GLY A 29 18.57 -23.82 -3.02
C GLY A 29 17.83 -22.61 -3.61
N ILE A 30 17.82 -22.52 -4.94
CA ILE A 30 17.24 -21.39 -5.68
C ILE A 30 16.05 -21.92 -6.49
N PRO A 31 14.80 -21.50 -6.20
CA PRO A 31 13.64 -21.90 -6.97
C PRO A 31 13.63 -21.22 -8.36
N GLU A 32 12.85 -21.77 -9.29
CA GLU A 32 12.65 -21.20 -10.63
C GLU A 32 11.92 -19.86 -10.60
N GLU A 33 10.98 -19.68 -9.66
CA GLU A 33 10.20 -18.46 -9.45
C GLU A 33 10.30 -17.99 -7.99
N LEU A 34 10.52 -16.68 -7.82
CA LEU A 34 10.50 -15.98 -6.54
C LEU A 34 9.42 -14.89 -6.58
N VAL A 35 8.52 -14.87 -5.60
CA VAL A 35 7.44 -13.86 -5.50
C VAL A 35 7.74 -12.93 -4.33
N LEU A 36 7.97 -11.66 -4.60
CA LEU A 36 8.38 -10.67 -3.60
C LEU A 36 7.25 -9.67 -3.37
N PRO A 37 6.47 -9.81 -2.28
CA PRO A 37 5.46 -8.82 -1.92
C PRO A 37 6.09 -7.46 -1.70
N LEU A 38 5.44 -6.39 -2.15
CA LEU A 38 5.90 -5.02 -1.89
C LEU A 38 5.71 -4.59 -0.43
N SER A 39 4.83 -5.29 0.30
CA SER A 39 4.61 -5.11 1.73
C SER A 39 5.25 -6.25 2.52
N GLN A 40 6.47 -6.05 3.04
CA GLN A 40 7.19 -7.01 3.89
C GLN A 40 7.55 -6.45 5.28
N HIS A 41 6.89 -5.37 5.66
CA HIS A 41 7.12 -4.64 6.92
C HIS A 41 5.88 -3.84 7.28
N ILE A 42 5.80 -3.35 8.53
CA ILE A 42 4.67 -2.54 9.04
C ILE A 42 4.49 -1.18 8.34
N GLY A 43 5.55 -0.71 7.68
CA GLY A 43 5.59 0.54 6.92
C GLY A 43 4.78 0.55 5.63
N ALA A 44 4.78 1.67 4.91
CA ALA A 44 4.11 1.78 3.61
C ALA A 44 4.77 0.89 2.54
N PRO A 45 4.01 0.16 1.71
CA PRO A 45 4.56 -0.75 0.70
C PRO A 45 5.64 -0.09 -0.18
N ALA A 46 6.68 -0.84 -0.51
CA ALA A 46 7.73 -0.36 -1.40
C ALA A 46 7.20 -0.12 -2.82
N VAL A 47 7.83 0.78 -3.57
CA VAL A 47 7.45 1.12 -4.95
C VAL A 47 8.41 0.41 -5.91
N PRO A 48 7.94 -0.37 -6.90
CA PRO A 48 8.81 -1.04 -7.86
C PRO A 48 9.72 -0.06 -8.61
N LEU A 49 10.99 -0.41 -8.76
CA LEU A 49 11.99 0.29 -9.59
C LEU A 49 12.18 -0.36 -10.96
N VAL A 50 11.63 -1.56 -11.14
CA VAL A 50 11.83 -2.42 -12.31
C VAL A 50 10.54 -2.57 -13.09
N THR A 51 10.64 -3.04 -14.34
CA THR A 51 9.49 -3.36 -15.20
C THR A 51 9.52 -4.83 -15.64
N PRO A 52 8.37 -5.45 -15.96
CA PRO A 52 8.35 -6.78 -16.57
C PRO A 52 9.25 -6.87 -17.82
N GLY A 53 9.97 -7.98 -17.96
CA GLY A 53 10.98 -8.22 -18.99
C GLY A 53 12.39 -7.71 -18.65
N GLN A 54 12.55 -6.92 -17.58
CA GLN A 54 13.86 -6.43 -17.16
C GLN A 54 14.69 -7.55 -16.53
N ARG A 55 15.95 -7.66 -16.95
CA ARG A 55 16.95 -8.51 -16.28
C ARG A 55 17.49 -7.79 -15.05
N VAL A 56 17.62 -8.52 -13.94
CA VAL A 56 18.19 -8.03 -12.67
C VAL A 56 19.28 -8.98 -12.17
N LEU A 57 20.21 -8.45 -11.39
CA LEU A 57 21.27 -9.21 -10.73
C LEU A 57 20.97 -9.40 -9.24
N LYS A 58 21.58 -10.41 -8.62
CA LYS A 58 21.46 -10.67 -7.20
C LYS A 58 21.97 -9.49 -6.37
N GLY A 59 21.17 -9.09 -5.40
CA GLY A 59 21.44 -7.93 -4.55
C GLY A 59 21.05 -6.58 -5.16
N GLU A 60 20.60 -6.55 -6.42
CA GLU A 60 20.13 -5.30 -7.06
C GLU A 60 18.84 -4.79 -6.40
N PRO A 61 18.71 -3.49 -6.10
CA PRO A 61 17.46 -2.92 -5.60
C PRO A 61 16.38 -2.96 -6.68
N ILE A 62 15.27 -3.63 -6.39
CA ILE A 62 14.13 -3.80 -7.31
C ILE A 62 12.88 -3.02 -6.89
N ALA A 63 12.86 -2.51 -5.65
CA ALA A 63 11.83 -1.60 -5.17
C ALA A 63 12.43 -0.60 -4.16
N GLU A 64 11.97 0.64 -4.22
CA GLU A 64 12.38 1.74 -3.34
C GLU A 64 11.39 1.94 -2.17
N PRO A 65 11.86 2.46 -1.01
CA PRO A 65 11.00 2.71 0.13
C PRO A 65 10.02 3.87 -0.10
N ALA A 66 8.76 3.68 0.30
CA ALA A 66 7.75 4.75 0.30
C ALA A 66 7.72 5.48 1.66
N GLY A 67 8.38 6.64 1.75
CA GLY A 67 8.37 7.47 2.98
C GLY A 67 9.32 6.98 4.07
N PHE A 68 9.20 7.52 5.29
CA PHE A 68 10.19 7.29 6.37
C PHE A 68 10.16 5.86 6.95
N VAL A 69 8.96 5.34 7.23
CA VAL A 69 8.76 3.97 7.72
C VAL A 69 8.54 3.06 6.51
N SER A 70 9.62 2.74 5.80
CA SER A 70 9.65 1.82 4.66
C SER A 70 11.10 1.46 4.30
N VAL A 71 11.34 0.27 3.75
CA VAL A 71 12.67 -0.20 3.31
C VAL A 71 12.63 -0.77 1.90
N PRO A 72 13.71 -0.66 1.11
CA PRO A 72 13.80 -1.26 -0.21
C PRO A 72 13.72 -2.79 -0.19
N ILE A 73 13.47 -3.33 -1.38
CA ILE A 73 13.51 -4.77 -1.69
C ILE A 73 14.61 -4.99 -2.73
N HIS A 74 15.39 -6.06 -2.55
CA HIS A 74 16.47 -6.43 -3.46
C HIS A 74 16.18 -7.77 -4.11
N ALA A 75 16.73 -7.99 -5.30
CA ALA A 75 16.62 -9.26 -6.00
C ALA A 75 17.38 -10.36 -5.23
N PRO A 76 16.72 -11.47 -4.84
CA PRO A 76 17.37 -12.54 -4.10
C PRO A 76 18.36 -13.38 -4.91
N THR A 77 18.21 -13.37 -6.23
CA THR A 77 19.08 -14.03 -7.21
C THR A 77 19.05 -13.25 -8.53
N SER A 78 19.92 -13.59 -9.49
CA SER A 78 19.84 -13.07 -10.86
C SER A 78 18.69 -13.70 -11.63
N GLY A 79 18.11 -12.94 -12.55
CA GLY A 79 16.98 -13.42 -13.33
C GLY A 79 16.28 -12.33 -14.13
N THR A 80 15.06 -12.61 -14.53
CA THR A 80 14.20 -11.67 -15.27
C THR A 80 12.93 -11.42 -14.47
N ILE A 81 12.51 -10.16 -14.36
CA ILE A 81 11.22 -9.79 -13.78
C ILE A 81 10.14 -10.28 -14.74
N SER A 82 9.44 -11.36 -14.40
CA SER A 82 8.42 -11.94 -15.26
C SER A 82 7.12 -11.13 -15.20
N ALA A 83 6.77 -10.62 -14.02
CA ALA A 83 5.57 -9.81 -13.82
C ALA A 83 5.70 -8.89 -12.61
N ILE A 84 4.84 -7.88 -12.58
CA ILE A 84 4.48 -7.14 -11.36
C ILE A 84 2.97 -7.23 -11.29
N GLU A 85 2.44 -7.98 -10.34
CA GLU A 85 1.03 -8.40 -10.30
C GLU A 85 0.58 -8.74 -8.88
N ASP A 86 -0.73 -8.86 -8.68
CA ASP A 86 -1.27 -9.29 -7.39
C ASP A 86 -1.10 -10.81 -7.26
N ARG A 87 -0.43 -11.24 -6.20
CA ARG A 87 -0.26 -12.66 -5.85
C ARG A 87 -0.75 -12.89 -4.42
N GLN A 88 -1.10 -14.13 -4.13
CA GLN A 88 -1.47 -14.53 -2.78
C GLN A 88 -0.26 -14.40 -1.84
N ILE A 89 -0.49 -13.79 -0.68
CA ILE A 89 0.52 -13.63 0.36
C ILE A 89 0.15 -14.45 1.59
N ALA A 90 1.13 -14.67 2.47
CA ALA A 90 0.92 -15.38 3.72
C ALA A 90 0.00 -14.56 4.65
N HIS A 91 -1.30 -14.86 4.58
CA HIS A 91 -2.34 -14.24 5.39
C HIS A 91 -3.45 -15.26 5.69
N PRO A 92 -4.08 -15.24 6.89
CA PRO A 92 -5.13 -16.20 7.24
C PRO A 92 -6.34 -16.24 6.30
N SER A 93 -6.65 -15.11 5.66
CA SER A 93 -7.79 -14.99 4.73
C SER A 93 -7.45 -15.32 3.27
N GLY A 94 -6.20 -15.69 2.96
CA GLY A 94 -5.75 -15.82 1.57
C GLY A 94 -5.69 -14.48 0.82
N LEU A 95 -5.41 -13.38 1.54
CA LEU A 95 -5.29 -12.05 0.96
C LEU A 95 -4.24 -12.02 -0.16
N THR A 96 -4.50 -11.22 -1.20
CA THR A 96 -3.53 -10.93 -2.25
C THR A 96 -2.87 -9.57 -2.02
N ALA A 97 -1.65 -9.41 -2.52
CA ALA A 97 -0.96 -8.14 -2.54
C ALA A 97 -0.12 -8.00 -3.81
N ARG A 98 0.16 -6.76 -4.18
CA ARG A 98 1.05 -6.43 -5.29
C ARG A 98 2.46 -6.96 -5.01
N CYS A 99 2.97 -7.78 -5.93
CA CYS A 99 4.25 -8.46 -5.84
C CYS A 99 5.09 -8.22 -7.09
N ILE A 100 6.41 -8.32 -6.94
CA ILE A 100 7.35 -8.49 -8.04
C ILE A 100 7.61 -9.98 -8.20
N VAL A 101 7.43 -10.52 -9.40
CA VAL A 101 7.70 -11.93 -9.73
C VAL A 101 9.02 -11.99 -10.48
N LEU A 102 9.99 -12.73 -9.93
CA LEU A 102 11.33 -12.91 -10.48
C LEU A 102 11.48 -14.35 -10.94
N ALA A 103 11.69 -14.55 -12.24
CA ALA A 103 12.10 -15.83 -12.81
C ALA A 103 13.62 -15.95 -12.72
N SER A 104 14.11 -16.91 -11.96
CA SER A 104 15.54 -17.17 -11.77
C SER A 104 16.18 -17.65 -13.08
N ASP A 105 17.37 -17.14 -13.40
CA ASP A 105 18.16 -17.64 -14.53
C ASP A 105 19.12 -18.79 -14.13
N GLY A 106 19.11 -19.18 -12.86
CA GLY A 106 19.96 -20.24 -12.30
C GLY A 106 21.45 -19.87 -12.17
N LYS A 107 21.84 -18.63 -12.52
CA LYS A 107 23.26 -18.21 -12.51
C LYS A 107 23.72 -17.62 -11.19
N ASP A 108 22.80 -17.10 -10.38
CA ASP A 108 23.07 -16.46 -9.08
C ASP A 108 24.11 -15.33 -9.17
N GLU A 109 24.11 -14.58 -10.29
CA GLU A 109 25.09 -13.53 -10.59
C GLU A 109 24.83 -12.28 -9.74
N TRP A 110 25.84 -11.85 -8.99
CA TRP A 110 25.78 -10.67 -8.12
C TRP A 110 26.03 -9.36 -8.86
N ILE A 111 25.43 -8.27 -8.36
CA ILE A 111 25.93 -6.92 -8.62
C ILE A 111 27.36 -6.78 -8.06
N GLU A 112 28.10 -5.78 -8.53
CA GLU A 112 29.30 -5.34 -7.82
C GLU A 112 28.89 -4.77 -6.45
N HIS A 113 29.43 -5.33 -5.37
CA HIS A 113 29.18 -4.85 -4.02
C HIS A 113 30.44 -5.01 -3.16
N SER A 114 30.62 -4.08 -2.23
CA SER A 114 31.69 -4.12 -1.23
C SER A 114 31.18 -3.50 0.06
N GLY A 115 31.52 -4.09 1.19
CA GLY A 115 31.26 -3.46 2.48
C GLY A 115 32.31 -2.42 2.85
N LEU A 116 32.26 -1.99 4.10
CA LEU A 116 33.16 -1.00 4.68
C LEU A 116 34.40 -1.68 5.26
N ALA A 117 35.59 -1.16 4.93
CA ALA A 117 36.85 -1.62 5.51
C ALA A 117 36.92 -1.35 7.03
N ASP A 118 36.43 -0.19 7.46
CA ASP A 118 36.29 0.15 8.87
C ASP A 118 35.06 1.02 9.10
N TYR A 119 33.99 0.43 9.65
CA TYR A 119 32.74 1.15 9.93
C TYR A 119 32.90 2.21 11.02
N ARG A 120 33.96 2.14 11.86
CA ARG A 120 34.17 3.08 12.97
C ARG A 120 34.62 4.47 12.51
N GLN A 121 35.04 4.58 11.25
CA GLN A 121 35.44 5.83 10.61
C GLN A 121 34.29 6.47 9.81
N VAL A 122 33.11 5.85 9.82
CA VAL A 122 31.95 6.28 9.05
C VAL A 122 30.94 6.94 9.97
N GLU A 123 30.40 8.08 9.53
CA GLU A 123 29.39 8.83 10.28
C GLU A 123 28.13 7.99 10.56
N ARG A 124 27.52 8.22 11.72
CA ARG A 124 26.32 7.49 12.16
C ARG A 124 25.17 7.56 11.14
N SER A 125 24.96 8.72 10.52
CA SER A 125 23.90 8.92 9.51
C SER A 125 24.11 8.06 8.27
N GLU A 126 25.35 7.90 7.83
CA GLU A 126 25.72 7.06 6.68
C GLU A 126 25.57 5.57 7.02
N LEU A 127 25.94 5.15 8.24
CA LEU A 127 25.68 3.77 8.69
C LEU A 127 24.18 3.45 8.72
N LEU A 128 23.35 4.37 9.22
CA LEU A 128 21.89 4.23 9.22
C LEU A 128 21.33 4.20 7.79
N ALA A 129 21.87 5.03 6.88
CA ALA A 129 21.49 5.03 5.48
C ALA A 129 21.83 3.69 4.81
N ARG A 130 23.00 3.11 5.08
CA ARG A 130 23.39 1.78 4.58
C ARG A 130 22.49 0.67 5.11
N ILE A 131 22.20 0.66 6.41
CA ILE A 131 21.26 -0.31 7.03
C ILE A 131 19.88 -0.21 6.39
N ARG A 132 19.40 1.02 6.16
CA ARG A 132 18.13 1.27 5.49
C ARG A 132 18.17 0.78 4.04
N ASN A 133 19.17 1.19 3.28
CA ASN A 133 19.32 0.87 1.87
C ASN A 133 19.57 -0.61 1.63
N ALA A 134 20.11 -1.35 2.59
CA ALA A 134 20.21 -2.81 2.57
C ALA A 134 18.86 -3.54 2.75
N GLY A 135 17.76 -2.80 2.98
CA GLY A 135 16.43 -3.39 3.09
C GLY A 135 16.13 -4.03 4.45
N ILE A 136 16.91 -3.73 5.50
CA ILE A 136 16.82 -4.45 6.77
C ILE A 136 15.57 -4.02 7.55
N ALA A 137 14.70 -4.99 7.82
CA ALA A 137 13.57 -4.89 8.72
C ALA A 137 13.74 -5.89 9.86
N GLY A 138 13.21 -5.58 11.05
CA GLY A 138 13.35 -6.41 12.24
C GLY A 138 12.80 -7.83 12.03
N MET A 139 13.68 -8.82 12.07
CA MET A 139 13.36 -10.22 11.72
C MET A 139 12.72 -11.04 12.85
N GLY A 140 12.63 -10.47 14.06
CA GLY A 140 12.04 -11.12 15.24
C GLY A 140 10.52 -11.00 15.37
N GLY A 141 9.82 -10.42 14.38
CA GLY A 141 8.37 -10.24 14.47
C GLY A 141 7.80 -9.32 13.40
N ALA A 142 7.21 -8.18 13.79
CA ALA A 142 6.41 -7.27 12.97
C ALA A 142 7.13 -6.59 11.78
N GLY A 143 8.41 -6.89 11.52
CA GLY A 143 9.14 -6.32 10.38
C GLY A 143 9.33 -4.81 10.47
N PHE A 144 9.55 -4.24 11.65
CA PHE A 144 9.76 -2.79 11.77
C PHE A 144 11.09 -2.37 11.12
N PRO A 145 11.16 -1.33 10.27
CA PRO A 145 12.40 -0.86 9.66
C PRO A 145 13.52 -0.62 10.67
N THR A 146 14.63 -1.35 10.53
CA THR A 146 15.70 -1.38 11.54
C THR A 146 16.37 -0.02 11.70
N ALA A 147 16.65 0.69 10.60
CA ALA A 147 17.23 2.03 10.65
C ALA A 147 16.34 3.04 11.39
N VAL A 148 15.01 2.93 11.27
CA VAL A 148 14.07 3.78 12.01
C VAL A 148 14.13 3.49 13.50
N LYS A 149 14.25 2.20 13.88
CA LYS A 149 14.40 1.80 15.28
C LYS A 149 15.71 2.31 15.91
N LEU A 150 16.76 2.44 15.10
CA LEU A 150 18.08 2.94 15.50
C LEU A 150 18.22 4.47 15.40
N ALA A 151 17.29 5.14 14.72
CA ALA A 151 17.20 6.60 14.62
C ALA A 151 16.63 7.19 15.92
N VAL A 152 17.34 6.97 17.02
CA VAL A 152 17.05 7.58 18.31
C VAL A 152 17.27 9.09 18.22
N LYS A 153 16.35 9.86 18.80
CA LYS A 153 16.41 11.34 18.84
C LYS A 153 17.75 11.80 19.43
N PRO A 154 18.39 12.86 18.90
CA PRO A 154 19.68 13.33 19.40
C PRO A 154 19.72 13.63 20.90
N GLU A 155 18.58 14.02 21.49
CA GLU A 155 18.45 14.36 22.91
C GLU A 155 18.19 13.12 23.79
N ALA A 156 17.80 11.99 23.20
CA ALA A 156 17.52 10.77 23.93
C ALA A 156 18.80 9.95 24.12
N THR A 157 19.20 9.77 25.38
CA THR A 157 20.33 8.91 25.74
C THR A 157 19.84 7.47 25.85
N ILE A 158 20.47 6.55 25.13
CA ILE A 158 20.24 5.11 25.31
C ILE A 158 21.22 4.60 26.36
N ASP A 159 20.70 4.04 27.45
CA ASP A 159 21.49 3.41 28.49
C ASP A 159 21.85 1.98 28.13
N THR A 160 20.89 1.22 27.58
CA THR A 160 21.02 -0.23 27.38
C THR A 160 20.65 -0.62 25.95
N LEU A 161 21.56 -1.34 25.29
CA LEU A 161 21.28 -2.06 24.06
C LEU A 161 21.02 -3.54 24.41
N ILE A 162 19.88 -4.07 23.98
CA ILE A 162 19.50 -5.47 24.18
C ILE A 162 19.50 -6.19 22.83
N ILE A 163 20.18 -7.32 22.76
CA ILE A 163 20.08 -8.29 21.67
C ILE A 163 19.21 -9.44 22.16
N ASN A 164 18.06 -9.61 21.51
CA ASN A 164 17.08 -10.64 21.81
C ASN A 164 17.45 -11.95 21.09
N GLY A 165 18.02 -12.88 21.84
CA GLY A 165 18.27 -14.28 21.47
C GLY A 165 17.34 -15.25 22.19
N THR A 166 16.17 -14.78 22.66
CA THR A 166 15.29 -15.54 23.52
C THR A 166 14.61 -16.69 22.77
N GLU A 167 13.99 -16.42 21.61
CA GLU A 167 13.24 -17.39 20.79
C GLU A 167 12.34 -18.32 21.63
N CYS A 168 11.38 -17.74 22.35
CA CYS A 168 10.52 -18.46 23.29
C CYS A 168 9.35 -19.23 22.65
N GLU A 169 9.07 -19.03 21.36
CA GLU A 169 7.98 -19.70 20.66
C GLU A 169 8.32 -21.20 20.47
N PRO A 170 7.42 -22.13 20.86
CA PRO A 170 7.62 -23.56 20.62
C PRO A 170 7.92 -23.89 19.17
N TYR A 171 8.64 -24.99 18.94
CA TYR A 171 9.09 -25.52 17.64
C TYR A 171 10.16 -24.70 16.90
N ILE A 172 10.17 -23.38 17.05
CA ILE A 172 11.10 -22.51 16.30
C ILE A 172 12.51 -22.68 16.87
N THR A 173 13.52 -22.83 16.00
CA THR A 173 14.94 -22.99 16.39
C THR A 173 15.90 -22.18 15.51
N ALA A 174 15.38 -21.30 14.66
CA ALA A 174 16.13 -20.52 13.69
C ALA A 174 17.19 -19.63 14.35
N ASP A 175 16.81 -18.92 15.41
CA ASP A 175 17.69 -18.03 16.18
C ASP A 175 18.64 -18.83 17.09
N ASP A 176 18.19 -19.96 17.68
CA ASP A 176 19.04 -20.87 18.46
C ASP A 176 20.21 -21.40 17.61
N VAL A 177 19.90 -22.01 16.46
CA VAL A 177 20.93 -22.55 15.57
C VAL A 177 21.79 -21.42 14.96
N LEU A 178 21.21 -20.24 14.70
CA LEU A 178 21.98 -19.07 14.30
C LEU A 178 23.01 -18.67 15.36
N MET A 179 22.62 -18.65 16.64
CA MET A 179 23.54 -18.34 17.75
C MET A 179 24.65 -19.41 17.87
N ARG A 180 24.32 -20.69 17.68
CA ARG A 180 25.30 -21.78 17.73
C ARG A 180 26.32 -21.70 16.60
N GLU A 181 25.88 -21.49 15.37
CA GLU A 181 26.74 -21.56 14.19
C GLU A 181 27.38 -20.23 13.79
N ARG A 182 26.76 -19.10 14.12
CA ARG A 182 27.16 -17.77 13.66
C ARG A 182 27.34 -16.78 14.82
N ALA A 183 27.66 -17.24 16.04
CA ALA A 183 27.93 -16.39 17.21
C ALA A 183 28.86 -15.19 16.90
N ALA A 184 30.00 -15.43 16.26
CA ALA A 184 30.95 -14.38 15.92
C ALA A 184 30.34 -13.27 15.03
N ARG A 185 29.47 -13.63 14.08
CA ARG A 185 28.75 -12.66 13.25
C ARG A 185 27.72 -11.85 14.04
N ILE A 186 27.05 -12.50 15.00
CA ILE A 186 26.14 -11.81 15.92
C ILE A 186 26.93 -10.77 16.70
N ILE A 187 28.06 -11.14 17.31
CA ILE A 187 28.88 -10.23 18.11
C ILE A 187 29.42 -9.07 17.26
N GLU A 188 29.88 -9.32 16.04
CA GLU A 188 30.32 -8.25 15.12
C GLU A 188 29.17 -7.29 14.77
N GLY A 189 27.97 -7.81 14.48
CA GLY A 189 26.76 -7.01 14.28
C GLY A 189 26.37 -6.21 15.52
N THR A 190 26.49 -6.81 16.70
CA THR A 190 26.27 -6.14 17.98
C THR A 190 27.27 -5.00 18.19
N ARG A 191 28.55 -5.16 17.84
CA ARG A 191 29.55 -4.09 17.94
C ARG A 191 29.24 -2.91 17.02
N ILE A 192 28.75 -3.17 15.80
CA ILE A 192 28.27 -2.12 14.88
C ILE A 192 27.08 -1.38 15.52
N LEU A 193 26.13 -2.12 16.11
CA LEU A 193 25.00 -1.54 16.84
C LEU A 193 25.46 -0.69 18.04
N THR A 194 26.41 -1.18 18.84
CA THR A 194 27.01 -0.43 19.96
C THR A 194 27.68 0.85 19.47
N HIS A 195 28.36 0.83 18.32
CA HIS A 195 28.95 2.03 17.73
C HIS A 195 27.89 3.06 17.29
N ILE A 196 26.76 2.61 16.71
CA ILE A 196 25.67 3.48 16.27
C ILE A 196 24.88 4.07 17.44
N VAL A 197 24.61 3.25 18.47
CA VAL A 197 23.71 3.59 19.57
C VAL A 197 24.45 4.25 20.74
N GLN A 198 25.73 3.93 20.92
CA GLN A 198 26.58 4.35 22.03
C GLN A 198 25.95 4.11 23.42
N PRO A 199 25.47 2.88 23.71
CA PRO A 199 24.85 2.56 24.99
C PRO A 199 25.89 2.50 26.13
N LYS A 200 25.44 2.65 27.38
CA LYS A 200 26.29 2.41 28.56
C LYS A 200 26.59 0.92 28.77
N GLU A 201 25.65 0.06 28.38
CA GLU A 201 25.80 -1.40 28.47
C GLU A 201 25.13 -2.11 27.29
N THR A 202 25.67 -3.27 26.91
CA THR A 202 25.13 -4.12 25.84
C THR A 202 24.88 -5.53 26.35
N LEU A 203 23.64 -6.00 26.24
CA LEU A 203 23.19 -7.28 26.79
C LEU A 203 22.69 -8.20 25.67
N ILE A 204 22.99 -9.49 25.75
CA ILE A 204 22.37 -10.53 24.92
C ILE A 204 21.52 -11.40 25.85
N GLY A 205 20.20 -11.34 25.70
CA GLY A 205 19.27 -12.15 26.50
C GLY A 205 19.02 -13.51 25.85
N VAL A 206 19.24 -14.59 26.60
CA VAL A 206 19.05 -15.98 26.14
C VAL A 206 18.37 -16.81 27.21
N GLU A 207 17.44 -17.68 26.82
CA GLU A 207 16.81 -18.64 27.73
C GLU A 207 17.77 -19.80 28.09
N ASP A 208 17.61 -20.35 29.29
CA ASP A 208 18.42 -21.44 29.83
C ASP A 208 18.27 -22.79 29.09
N ASN A 209 17.22 -22.96 28.28
CA ASN A 209 17.02 -24.14 27.43
C ASN A 209 17.94 -24.21 26.19
N LYS A 210 18.84 -23.25 25.98
CA LYS A 210 19.75 -23.18 24.80
C LYS A 210 21.23 -23.29 25.18
N PRO A 211 21.68 -24.37 25.85
CA PRO A 211 23.03 -24.46 26.41
C PRO A 211 24.15 -24.31 25.37
N GLU A 212 23.97 -24.85 24.16
CA GLU A 212 24.97 -24.75 23.10
C GLU A 212 25.07 -23.33 22.52
N ALA A 213 23.94 -22.63 22.34
CA ALA A 213 23.95 -21.23 21.93
C ALA A 213 24.61 -20.34 22.99
N ILE A 214 24.31 -20.59 24.26
CA ILE A 214 24.93 -19.89 25.39
C ILE A 214 26.44 -20.08 25.37
N ALA A 215 26.92 -21.32 25.21
CA ALA A 215 28.35 -21.61 25.15
C ALA A 215 29.03 -20.92 23.96
N ALA A 216 28.41 -20.98 22.77
CA ALA A 216 28.94 -20.33 21.57
C ALA A 216 29.02 -18.80 21.71
N LEU A 217 27.98 -18.17 22.28
CA LEU A 217 27.95 -16.74 22.54
C LEU A 217 28.96 -16.34 23.62
N GLN A 218 29.05 -17.10 24.72
CA GLN A 218 30.02 -16.84 25.80
C GLN A 218 31.46 -16.87 25.29
N ALA A 219 31.80 -17.84 24.44
CA ALA A 219 33.10 -17.90 23.79
C ALA A 219 33.33 -16.70 22.85
N ALA A 220 32.29 -16.26 22.12
CA ALA A 220 32.41 -15.15 21.18
C ALA A 220 32.51 -13.76 21.85
N VAL A 221 32.14 -13.62 23.13
CA VAL A 221 32.17 -12.33 23.86
C VAL A 221 33.37 -12.14 24.79
N GLU A 222 34.27 -13.13 24.92
CA GLU A 222 35.36 -13.14 25.92
C GLU A 222 36.20 -11.84 25.93
N ASP A 223 36.46 -11.27 24.75
CA ASP A 223 37.23 -10.02 24.58
C ASP A 223 36.35 -8.80 24.25
N THR A 224 35.13 -8.74 24.78
CA THR A 224 34.17 -7.66 24.49
C THR A 224 33.45 -7.16 25.75
N ASP A 225 32.91 -5.94 25.69
CA ASP A 225 32.05 -5.38 26.74
C ASP A 225 30.58 -5.88 26.67
N ILE A 226 30.32 -6.93 25.88
CA ILE A 226 28.97 -7.46 25.65
C ILE A 226 28.69 -8.56 26.68
N GLN A 227 27.57 -8.46 27.39
CA GLN A 227 27.19 -9.43 28.42
C GLN A 227 26.12 -10.40 27.92
N VAL A 228 26.40 -11.70 27.96
CA VAL A 228 25.36 -12.74 27.80
C VAL A 228 24.64 -12.92 29.14
N VAL A 229 23.32 -12.73 29.14
CA VAL A 229 22.45 -12.86 30.31
C VAL A 229 21.50 -14.04 30.09
N VAL A 230 21.70 -15.09 30.88
CA VAL A 230 20.87 -16.31 30.85
C VAL A 230 19.75 -16.19 31.88
N PHE A 231 18.52 -16.53 31.49
CA PHE A 231 17.35 -16.49 32.37
C PHE A 231 16.40 -17.69 32.14
N PRO A 232 15.49 -17.99 33.09
CA PRO A 232 14.59 -19.13 32.98
C PRO A 232 13.66 -19.08 31.76
N THR A 233 13.50 -20.23 31.11
CA THR A 233 12.57 -20.42 30.00
C THR A 233 11.11 -20.20 30.43
N LYS A 234 10.42 -19.23 29.82
CA LYS A 234 9.03 -18.88 30.15
C LYS A 234 8.39 -18.13 29.00
N TYR A 235 7.30 -18.62 28.44
CA TYR A 235 6.65 -17.94 27.32
C TYR A 235 5.70 -16.83 27.81
N PRO A 236 5.67 -15.61 27.22
CA PRO A 236 6.49 -15.11 26.10
C PRO A 236 7.62 -14.15 26.56
N SER A 237 8.66 -14.67 27.21
CA SER A 237 9.87 -13.94 27.61
C SER A 237 10.55 -13.20 26.44
N GLY A 238 10.36 -13.67 25.20
CA GLY A 238 10.92 -13.07 23.98
C GLY A 238 10.18 -11.81 23.52
N GLY A 239 9.02 -11.49 24.11
CA GLY A 239 8.34 -10.22 23.89
C GLY A 239 9.22 -9.04 24.33
N GLU A 240 9.26 -7.97 23.54
CA GLU A 240 10.18 -6.85 23.78
C GLU A 240 10.03 -6.25 25.17
N LYS A 241 8.80 -6.03 25.64
CA LYS A 241 8.53 -5.48 26.98
C LYS A 241 8.92 -6.45 28.09
N GLN A 242 8.62 -7.75 27.91
CA GLN A 242 8.96 -8.80 28.88
C GLN A 242 10.48 -8.97 29.01
N LEU A 243 11.20 -9.02 27.90
CA LEU A 243 12.66 -9.14 27.91
C LEU A 243 13.34 -7.95 28.59
N ILE A 244 12.83 -6.73 28.33
CA ILE A 244 13.32 -5.52 29.00
C ILE A 244 13.14 -5.64 30.52
N GLU A 245 11.96 -6.07 30.98
CA GLU A 245 11.69 -6.25 32.41
C GLU A 245 12.61 -7.31 33.02
N ILE A 246 12.78 -8.48 32.39
CA ILE A 246 13.66 -9.55 32.87
C ILE A 246 15.10 -9.06 33.05
N LEU A 247 15.62 -8.29 32.08
CA LEU A 247 17.03 -7.89 32.06
C LEU A 247 17.33 -6.62 32.88
N THR A 248 16.34 -5.75 33.08
CA THR A 248 16.56 -4.41 33.64
C THR A 248 15.65 -4.06 34.82
N GLY A 249 14.56 -4.79 35.02
CA GLY A 249 13.51 -4.47 35.99
C GLY A 249 12.66 -3.24 35.61
N LYS A 250 12.91 -2.62 34.45
CA LYS A 250 12.11 -1.50 33.94
C LYS A 250 10.93 -2.01 33.12
N GLN A 251 9.82 -1.28 33.13
CA GLN A 251 8.65 -1.55 32.29
C GLN A 251 8.44 -0.43 31.28
N VAL A 252 8.10 -0.80 30.04
CA VAL A 252 7.74 0.17 28.99
C VAL A 252 6.28 0.58 29.19
N PRO A 253 5.97 1.88 29.36
CA PRO A 253 4.59 2.33 29.58
C PRO A 253 3.68 2.03 28.39
N SER A 254 2.37 2.00 28.64
CA SER A 254 1.36 1.90 27.57
C SER A 254 1.53 3.04 26.56
N GLY A 255 1.47 2.71 25.27
CA GLY A 255 1.72 3.66 24.17
C GLY A 255 3.15 4.19 24.03
N GLY A 256 4.05 3.91 24.98
CA GLY A 256 5.46 4.30 24.91
C GLY A 256 6.32 3.32 24.12
N LEU A 257 7.50 3.79 23.73
CA LEU A 257 8.53 3.01 23.05
C LEU A 257 9.66 2.65 24.03
N PRO A 258 10.39 1.53 23.82
CA PRO A 258 11.59 1.22 24.60
C PRO A 258 12.61 2.35 24.67
N ALA A 259 12.72 3.14 23.59
CA ALA A 259 13.63 4.28 23.53
C ALA A 259 13.27 5.37 24.56
N ASP A 260 12.01 5.49 24.97
CA ASP A 260 11.55 6.47 25.96
C ASP A 260 12.09 6.18 27.37
N ILE A 261 12.50 4.94 27.64
CA ILE A 261 13.13 4.51 28.91
C ILE A 261 14.64 4.24 28.76
N GLY A 262 15.23 4.72 27.66
CA GLY A 262 16.66 4.60 27.37
C GLY A 262 17.09 3.22 26.90
N ILE A 263 16.22 2.46 26.20
CA ILE A 263 16.53 1.10 25.76
C ILE A 263 16.27 0.92 24.27
N VAL A 264 17.19 0.23 23.59
CA VAL A 264 16.99 -0.25 22.22
C VAL A 264 17.12 -1.77 22.24
N CYS A 265 16.15 -2.47 21.64
CA CYS A 265 16.17 -3.93 21.51
C CYS A 265 16.28 -4.34 20.03
N GLN A 266 17.13 -5.32 19.71
CA GLN A 266 17.27 -5.88 18.36
C GLN A 266 17.33 -7.40 18.41
N ASN A 267 16.76 -8.09 17.42
CA ASN A 267 16.84 -9.55 17.32
C ASN A 267 18.23 -10.00 16.80
N VAL A 268 18.70 -11.18 17.21
CA VAL A 268 20.00 -11.75 16.78
C VAL A 268 20.14 -11.85 15.26
N GLY A 269 19.09 -12.28 14.55
CA GLY A 269 19.09 -12.31 13.09
C GLY A 269 19.26 -10.91 12.49
N SER A 270 18.62 -9.90 13.09
CA SER A 270 18.75 -8.51 12.62
C SER A 270 20.16 -7.97 12.82
N ALA A 271 20.86 -8.38 13.89
CA ALA A 271 22.27 -8.04 14.10
C ALA A 271 23.18 -8.65 13.01
N VAL A 272 22.95 -9.91 12.62
CA VAL A 272 23.68 -10.56 11.52
C VAL A 272 23.41 -9.88 10.19
N ALA A 273 22.16 -9.52 9.89
CA ALA A 273 21.82 -8.79 8.67
C ALA A 273 22.53 -7.41 8.60
N ILE A 274 22.64 -6.70 9.73
CA ILE A 274 23.40 -5.44 9.81
C ILE A 274 24.88 -5.68 9.54
N ARG A 275 25.46 -6.71 10.14
CA ARG A 275 26.86 -7.09 9.90
C ARG A 275 27.10 -7.37 8.42
N ASP A 276 26.27 -8.19 7.79
CA ASP A 276 26.43 -8.56 6.39
C ASP A 276 26.29 -7.35 5.46
N ALA A 277 25.36 -6.42 5.76
CA ALA A 277 25.22 -5.17 5.01
C ALA A 277 26.40 -4.22 5.16
N ILE A 278 26.93 -4.08 6.38
CA ILE A 278 27.99 -3.10 6.68
C ILE A 278 29.37 -3.63 6.30
N ILE A 279 29.67 -4.90 6.59
CA ILE A 279 31.00 -5.49 6.41
C ILE A 279 31.16 -6.12 5.02
N ASP A 280 30.13 -6.79 4.51
CA ASP A 280 30.21 -7.47 3.20
C ASP A 280 29.51 -6.68 2.07
N GLY A 281 28.74 -5.64 2.40
CA GLY A 281 27.93 -4.91 1.42
C GLY A 281 26.74 -5.72 0.91
N ARG A 282 26.29 -6.73 1.67
CA ARG A 282 25.22 -7.65 1.25
C ARG A 282 23.86 -7.20 1.78
N PRO A 283 22.87 -6.91 0.92
CA PRO A 283 21.54 -6.56 1.36
C PRO A 283 20.79 -7.76 1.96
N LEU A 284 19.69 -7.50 2.66
CA LEU A 284 18.82 -8.55 3.22
C LEU A 284 18.02 -9.22 2.09
N ILE A 285 18.53 -10.34 1.60
CA ILE A 285 17.94 -11.15 0.53
C ILE A 285 17.60 -12.58 0.95
N SER A 286 18.08 -13.02 2.11
CA SER A 286 17.79 -14.33 2.68
C SER A 286 17.53 -14.22 4.17
N ARG A 287 16.91 -15.26 4.73
CA ARG A 287 16.78 -15.42 6.18
C ARG A 287 16.88 -16.89 6.57
N ILE A 288 17.15 -17.13 7.85
CA ILE A 288 17.02 -18.48 8.42
C ILE A 288 15.55 -18.71 8.78
N THR A 289 15.04 -19.87 8.38
CA THR A 289 13.67 -20.30 8.61
C THR A 289 13.66 -21.76 9.08
N THR A 290 13.03 -22.01 10.22
CA THR A 290 12.77 -23.36 10.73
C THR A 290 11.68 -24.04 9.90
N VAL A 291 11.91 -25.29 9.51
CA VAL A 291 10.87 -26.15 8.91
C VAL A 291 10.76 -27.39 9.79
N THR A 292 9.58 -27.64 10.36
CA THR A 292 9.43 -28.68 11.40
C THR A 292 7.99 -29.18 11.51
N GLY A 293 7.77 -30.20 12.33
CA GLY A 293 6.51 -30.90 12.55
C GLY A 293 6.54 -32.32 11.99
N GLU A 294 5.65 -33.19 12.47
CA GLU A 294 5.62 -34.62 12.11
C GLU A 294 5.30 -34.87 10.63
N SER A 295 4.80 -33.88 9.89
CA SER A 295 4.51 -34.00 8.46
C SER A 295 5.70 -33.67 7.55
N VAL A 296 6.90 -33.42 8.11
CA VAL A 296 8.15 -33.32 7.34
C VAL A 296 9.12 -34.41 7.76
N ARG A 297 9.87 -34.98 6.81
CA ARG A 297 10.83 -36.05 7.08
C ARG A 297 12.12 -35.55 7.70
N GLU A 298 12.53 -34.34 7.30
CA GLU A 298 13.81 -33.76 7.66
C GLU A 298 13.62 -32.38 8.31
N PRO A 299 13.07 -32.33 9.54
CA PRO A 299 12.95 -31.07 10.28
C PRO A 299 14.34 -30.45 10.54
N ARG A 300 14.51 -29.19 10.14
CA ARG A 300 15.77 -28.42 10.31
C ARG A 300 15.60 -26.93 10.02
N ASN A 301 16.69 -26.19 10.10
CA ASN A 301 16.76 -24.78 9.73
C ASN A 301 17.38 -24.60 8.35
N TYR A 302 16.71 -23.83 7.50
CA TYR A 302 17.19 -23.52 6.16
C TYR A 302 17.58 -22.05 6.03
N GLU A 303 18.63 -21.77 5.27
CA GLU A 303 18.88 -20.42 4.75
C GLU A 303 18.11 -20.28 3.42
N VAL A 304 17.09 -19.42 3.44
CA VAL A 304 16.07 -19.32 2.39
C VAL A 304 16.11 -17.93 1.76
N LEU A 305 16.12 -17.88 0.43
CA LEU A 305 15.97 -16.63 -0.32
C LEU A 305 14.55 -16.07 -0.11
N LEU A 306 14.45 -14.75 0.10
CA LEU A 306 13.16 -14.07 0.21
C LEU A 306 12.37 -14.27 -1.09
N GLY A 307 11.07 -14.50 -0.98
CA GLY A 307 10.19 -14.78 -2.11
C GLY A 307 10.13 -16.24 -2.54
N THR A 308 10.93 -17.13 -1.96
CA THR A 308 10.79 -18.58 -2.13
C THR A 308 9.41 -19.02 -1.68
N SER A 309 8.70 -19.88 -2.42
CA SER A 309 7.40 -20.38 -1.98
C SER A 309 7.55 -21.35 -0.79
N MET A 310 6.55 -21.38 0.12
CA MET A 310 6.54 -22.37 1.20
C MET A 310 6.50 -23.80 0.63
N SER A 311 5.82 -24.02 -0.50
CA SER A 311 5.80 -25.31 -1.22
C SER A 311 7.21 -25.79 -1.57
N TYR A 312 8.03 -24.93 -2.17
CA TYR A 312 9.40 -25.29 -2.54
C TYR A 312 10.22 -25.62 -1.29
N LEU A 313 10.11 -24.81 -0.24
CA LEU A 313 10.84 -25.03 1.01
C LEU A 313 10.42 -26.33 1.72
N LEU A 314 9.11 -26.61 1.79
CA LEU A 314 8.55 -27.83 2.34
C LEU A 314 9.01 -29.07 1.57
N GLN A 315 9.12 -28.97 0.24
CA GLN A 315 9.66 -30.05 -0.58
C GLN A 315 11.09 -30.41 -0.18
N GLN A 316 11.94 -29.43 0.15
CA GLN A 316 13.31 -29.68 0.63
C GLN A 316 13.35 -30.48 1.94
N ALA A 317 12.33 -30.33 2.79
CA ALA A 317 12.22 -31.07 4.05
C ALA A 317 11.49 -32.42 3.92
N GLY A 318 11.15 -32.85 2.71
CA GLY A 318 10.42 -34.09 2.46
C GLY A 318 8.98 -34.07 3.00
N TYR A 319 8.28 -32.96 2.76
CA TYR A 319 6.90 -32.74 3.20
C TYR A 319 5.92 -33.84 2.75
N GLN A 320 5.03 -34.21 3.66
CA GLN A 320 3.98 -35.22 3.50
C GLN A 320 2.60 -34.56 3.67
N PRO A 321 2.01 -34.01 2.59
CA PRO A 321 0.73 -33.30 2.68
C PRO A 321 -0.41 -34.13 3.27
N ALA A 322 -0.39 -35.45 3.03
CA ALA A 322 -1.44 -36.35 3.50
C ALA A 322 -1.50 -36.49 5.03
N SER A 323 -0.39 -36.25 5.73
CA SER A 323 -0.33 -36.28 7.21
C SER A 323 -0.53 -34.90 7.84
N ASN A 324 -0.48 -33.83 7.04
CA ASN A 324 -0.62 -32.47 7.54
C ASN A 324 -2.08 -32.02 7.50
N ARG A 325 -2.60 -31.58 8.64
CA ARG A 325 -3.94 -31.00 8.70
C ARG A 325 -3.95 -29.48 8.47
N ARG A 326 -2.89 -28.80 8.91
CA ARG A 326 -2.84 -27.35 8.99
C ARG A 326 -1.40 -26.88 8.82
N LEU A 327 -1.14 -26.03 7.83
CA LEU A 327 0.16 -25.39 7.68
C LEU A 327 0.19 -24.07 8.46
N ILE A 328 1.23 -23.84 9.24
CA ILE A 328 1.35 -22.67 10.12
C ILE A 328 2.59 -21.88 9.75
N MET A 329 2.44 -20.58 9.51
CA MET A 329 3.56 -19.64 9.45
C MET A 329 3.80 -19.07 10.85
N GLY A 330 5.04 -19.19 11.34
CA GLY A 330 5.41 -18.93 12.73
C GLY A 330 5.25 -20.17 13.60
N GLY A 331 5.02 -19.98 14.90
CA GLY A 331 4.79 -21.08 15.84
C GLY A 331 3.32 -21.25 16.23
N PRO A 332 3.01 -22.25 17.07
CA PRO A 332 1.64 -22.57 17.44
C PRO A 332 0.93 -21.47 18.26
N MET A 333 1.67 -20.56 18.90
CA MET A 333 1.12 -19.52 19.77
C MET A 333 0.84 -18.23 19.01
N MET A 334 1.88 -17.57 18.47
CA MET A 334 1.72 -16.29 17.75
C MET A 334 1.42 -16.46 16.26
N GLY A 335 1.77 -17.61 15.68
CA GLY A 335 1.62 -17.86 14.26
C GLY A 335 0.18 -17.94 13.78
N PHE A 336 0.02 -18.20 12.49
CA PHE A 336 -1.30 -18.34 11.88
C PHE A 336 -1.29 -19.38 10.78
N THR A 337 -2.48 -19.91 10.51
CA THR A 337 -2.69 -20.90 9.45
C THR A 337 -2.60 -20.26 8.09
N VAL A 338 -1.82 -20.88 7.21
CA VAL A 338 -1.71 -20.51 5.82
C VAL A 338 -2.58 -21.47 5.00
N PRO A 339 -3.54 -20.97 4.20
CA PRO A 339 -4.45 -21.82 3.44
C PRO A 339 -3.78 -22.48 2.23
N ASP A 340 -2.75 -21.85 1.66
CA ASP A 340 -2.04 -22.32 0.46
C ASP A 340 -0.51 -22.25 0.66
N PRO A 341 0.23 -23.37 0.52
CA PRO A 341 1.70 -23.35 0.59
C PRO A 341 2.37 -22.61 -0.59
N GLY A 342 1.65 -22.19 -1.63
CA GLY A 342 2.19 -21.39 -2.73
C GLY A 342 2.66 -19.99 -2.34
N VAL A 343 2.33 -19.51 -1.14
CA VAL A 343 2.70 -18.17 -0.67
C VAL A 343 4.21 -18.03 -0.39
N PRO A 344 4.77 -16.81 -0.52
CA PRO A 344 6.22 -16.60 -0.36
C PRO A 344 6.68 -16.51 1.11
N ILE A 345 7.92 -16.97 1.33
CA ILE A 345 8.73 -16.67 2.51
C ILE A 345 9.17 -15.20 2.45
N VAL A 346 8.88 -14.44 3.50
CA VAL A 346 9.21 -13.01 3.59
C VAL A 346 10.12 -12.73 4.79
N LYS A 347 10.55 -11.47 4.96
CA LYS A 347 11.47 -11.03 6.03
C LYS A 347 11.04 -11.46 7.44
N THR A 348 9.76 -11.73 7.68
CA THR A 348 9.19 -12.09 8.98
C THR A 348 8.85 -13.59 9.12
N THR A 349 9.10 -14.41 8.09
CA THR A 349 8.82 -15.87 8.12
C THR A 349 9.92 -16.68 8.81
N ASN A 350 9.89 -16.73 10.14
CA ASN A 350 10.88 -17.46 10.94
C ASN A 350 10.66 -18.97 11.01
N CYS A 351 9.43 -19.44 10.82
CA CYS A 351 9.08 -20.85 10.90
C CYS A 351 7.96 -21.20 9.91
N VAL A 352 8.06 -22.39 9.33
CA VAL A 352 7.00 -23.10 8.63
C VAL A 352 6.76 -24.41 9.39
N LEU A 353 5.67 -24.46 10.15
CA LEU A 353 5.30 -25.59 10.98
C LEU A 353 4.22 -26.41 10.27
N ALA A 354 4.53 -27.68 10.03
CA ALA A 354 3.66 -28.66 9.38
C ALA A 354 3.37 -29.83 10.33
N PRO A 355 2.50 -29.64 11.35
CA PRO A 355 2.23 -30.66 12.33
C PRO A 355 1.25 -31.71 11.81
N SER A 356 1.28 -32.89 12.43
CA SER A 356 0.23 -33.89 12.30
C SER A 356 -0.98 -33.57 13.20
N GLU A 357 -2.09 -34.29 13.02
CA GLU A 357 -3.25 -34.20 13.93
C GLU A 357 -2.91 -34.69 15.35
N THR A 358 -1.97 -35.64 15.49
CA THR A 358 -1.54 -36.15 16.80
C THR A 358 -0.66 -35.14 17.53
N GLU A 359 0.19 -34.44 16.79
CA GLU A 359 1.13 -33.45 17.33
C GLU A 359 0.44 -32.13 17.70
N LEU A 360 -0.48 -31.66 16.86
CA LEU A 360 -1.24 -30.44 17.11
C LEU A 360 -2.72 -30.67 16.75
N PRO A 361 -3.50 -31.28 17.68
CA PRO A 361 -4.88 -31.63 17.41
C PRO A 361 -5.76 -30.41 17.24
N THR A 362 -6.85 -30.59 16.49
CA THR A 362 -7.87 -29.56 16.33
C THR A 362 -8.50 -29.25 17.71
N PRO A 363 -8.47 -27.97 18.16
CA PRO A 363 -9.06 -27.61 19.45
C PRO A 363 -10.55 -27.94 19.50
N PRO A 364 -11.09 -28.35 20.66
CA PRO A 364 -12.52 -28.54 20.84
C PRO A 364 -13.30 -27.25 20.55
N PRO A 365 -14.59 -27.34 20.15
CA PRO A 365 -15.42 -26.17 19.97
C PRO A 365 -15.48 -25.31 21.23
N ALA A 366 -15.37 -23.99 21.05
CA ALA A 366 -15.43 -23.02 22.13
C ALA A 366 -16.74 -23.18 22.93
N GLN A 367 -16.61 -23.22 24.25
CA GLN A 367 -17.70 -23.29 25.21
C GLN A 367 -17.94 -21.91 25.85
N ALA A 368 -19.04 -21.77 26.59
CA ALA A 368 -19.32 -20.54 27.32
C ALA A 368 -18.21 -20.22 28.35
N CYS A 369 -17.91 -18.93 28.51
CA CYS A 369 -16.95 -18.47 29.50
C CYS A 369 -17.47 -18.71 30.93
N ILE A 370 -16.76 -19.53 31.72
CA ILE A 370 -17.11 -19.85 33.11
C ILE A 370 -16.54 -18.87 34.15
N ARG A 371 -15.89 -17.81 33.69
CA ARG A 371 -15.27 -16.77 34.53
C ARG A 371 -14.25 -17.23 35.57
N CYS A 372 -13.39 -18.17 35.20
CA CYS A 372 -12.37 -18.73 36.09
C CYS A 372 -11.18 -17.81 36.43
N GLY A 373 -10.96 -16.70 35.71
CA GLY A 373 -9.83 -15.78 35.97
C GLY A 373 -8.46 -16.19 35.39
N MET A 374 -8.25 -17.46 35.03
CA MET A 374 -6.97 -18.00 34.52
C MET A 374 -6.35 -17.18 33.38
N CYS A 375 -7.18 -16.65 32.47
CA CYS A 375 -6.69 -15.83 31.36
C CYS A 375 -6.01 -14.52 31.81
N ALA A 376 -6.45 -13.92 32.92
CA ALA A 376 -5.86 -12.72 33.49
C ALA A 376 -4.54 -13.05 34.20
N GLU A 377 -4.51 -14.13 34.98
CA GLU A 377 -3.29 -14.62 35.65
C GLU A 377 -2.18 -14.96 34.64
N ALA A 378 -2.54 -15.54 33.49
CA ALA A 378 -1.57 -15.88 32.45
C ALA A 378 -1.15 -14.68 31.57
N CYS A 379 -1.82 -13.52 31.66
CA CYS A 379 -1.59 -12.43 30.74
C CYS A 379 -0.27 -11.69 31.05
N PRO A 380 0.73 -11.71 30.15
CA PRO A 380 2.03 -11.08 30.42
C PRO A 380 2.00 -9.54 30.32
N ALA A 381 0.91 -8.99 29.81
CA ALA A 381 0.66 -7.55 29.74
C ALA A 381 -0.25 -7.06 30.88
N SER A 382 -0.59 -7.93 31.85
CA SER A 382 -1.47 -7.62 32.98
C SER A 382 -2.82 -7.02 32.56
N LEU A 383 -3.35 -7.46 31.42
CA LEU A 383 -4.66 -7.05 30.92
C LEU A 383 -5.77 -7.87 31.58
N LEU A 384 -7.02 -7.55 31.24
CA LEU A 384 -8.21 -8.32 31.63
C LEU A 384 -8.82 -9.01 30.38
N PRO A 385 -8.25 -10.13 29.89
CA PRO A 385 -8.70 -10.77 28.65
C PRO A 385 -10.19 -11.12 28.65
N GLN A 386 -10.73 -11.54 29.80
CA GLN A 386 -12.16 -11.79 29.91
C GLN A 386 -13.01 -10.57 29.55
N GLN A 387 -12.70 -9.38 30.05
CA GLN A 387 -13.45 -8.17 29.76
C GLN A 387 -13.28 -7.75 28.30
N LEU A 388 -12.04 -7.76 27.81
CA LEU A 388 -11.73 -7.50 26.40
C LEU A 388 -12.49 -8.45 25.46
N TYR A 389 -12.67 -9.71 25.85
CA TYR A 389 -13.42 -10.69 25.07
C TYR A 389 -14.90 -10.30 24.95
N TRP A 390 -15.54 -9.93 26.06
CA TRP A 390 -16.94 -9.49 26.02
C TRP A 390 -17.12 -8.22 25.20
N PHE A 391 -16.21 -7.24 25.33
CA PHE A 391 -16.27 -6.03 24.50
C PHE A 391 -16.03 -6.33 23.02
N ALA A 392 -15.06 -7.18 22.69
CA ALA A 392 -14.81 -7.58 21.31
C ALA A 392 -15.99 -8.35 20.71
N GLN A 393 -16.57 -9.30 21.46
CA GLN A 393 -17.73 -10.08 21.03
C GLN A 393 -18.98 -9.21 20.87
N GLY A 394 -19.19 -8.25 21.77
CA GLY A 394 -20.28 -7.27 21.73
C GLY A 394 -20.07 -6.13 20.72
N LYS A 395 -18.93 -6.10 20.01
CA LYS A 395 -18.51 -4.99 19.13
C LYS A 395 -18.46 -3.63 19.84
N GLU A 396 -18.20 -3.63 21.14
CA GLU A 396 -18.03 -2.43 21.98
C GLU A 396 -16.58 -1.95 21.92
N PHE A 397 -16.12 -1.58 20.72
CA PHE A 397 -14.70 -1.31 20.45
C PHE A 397 -14.12 -0.16 21.26
N GLU A 398 -14.90 0.91 21.50
CA GLU A 398 -14.48 2.03 22.35
C GLU A 398 -14.14 1.56 23.78
N LYS A 399 -14.95 0.65 24.35
CA LYS A 399 -14.67 0.07 25.67
C LYS A 399 -13.43 -0.82 25.63
N ALA A 400 -13.25 -1.61 24.56
CA ALA A 400 -12.06 -2.42 24.40
C ALA A 400 -10.78 -1.55 24.35
N GLU A 401 -10.82 -0.41 23.65
CA GLU A 401 -9.72 0.56 23.62
C GLU A 401 -9.44 1.17 25.00
N GLN A 402 -10.49 1.59 25.73
CA GLN A 402 -10.36 2.10 27.10
C GLN A 402 -9.76 1.06 28.07
N HIS A 403 -9.85 -0.23 27.75
CA HIS A 403 -9.23 -1.33 28.48
C HIS A 403 -7.91 -1.79 27.84
N ASN A 404 -7.23 -0.89 27.13
CA ASN A 404 -5.89 -1.08 26.58
C ASN A 404 -5.77 -2.25 25.59
N LEU A 405 -6.78 -2.45 24.73
CA LEU A 405 -6.74 -3.49 23.69
C LEU A 405 -5.43 -3.49 22.88
N PHE A 406 -4.86 -2.32 22.60
CA PHE A 406 -3.62 -2.19 21.82
C PHE A 406 -2.34 -2.59 22.58
N ASP A 407 -2.38 -2.73 23.91
CA ASP A 407 -1.28 -3.32 24.68
C ASP A 407 -1.26 -4.85 24.61
N CYS A 408 -2.32 -5.48 24.09
CA CYS A 408 -2.33 -6.91 23.85
C CYS A 408 -1.24 -7.26 22.82
N ILE A 409 -0.27 -8.10 23.19
CA ILE A 409 0.80 -8.54 22.28
C ILE A 409 0.43 -9.78 21.45
N GLU A 410 -0.83 -10.24 21.53
CA GLU A 410 -1.34 -11.38 20.74
C GLU A 410 -0.57 -12.69 20.94
N CYS A 411 0.00 -12.89 22.14
CA CYS A 411 0.83 -14.06 22.46
C CYS A 411 0.05 -15.38 22.63
N GLY A 412 -1.27 -15.37 22.74
CA GLY A 412 -2.04 -16.62 22.88
C GLY A 412 -2.01 -17.27 24.26
N ALA A 413 -1.24 -16.74 25.23
CA ALA A 413 -1.17 -17.32 26.58
C ALA A 413 -2.56 -17.44 27.24
N CYS A 414 -3.41 -16.43 27.07
CA CYS A 414 -4.78 -16.44 27.58
C CYS A 414 -5.68 -17.48 26.91
N SER A 415 -5.50 -17.74 25.62
CA SER A 415 -6.23 -18.77 24.87
C SER A 415 -5.78 -20.17 25.28
N TYR A 416 -4.48 -20.36 25.48
CA TYR A 416 -3.88 -21.63 25.88
C TYR A 416 -4.40 -22.14 27.22
N VAL A 417 -4.53 -21.26 28.22
CA VAL A 417 -5.01 -21.64 29.56
C VAL A 417 -6.54 -21.70 29.68
N CYS A 418 -7.30 -21.40 28.62
CA CYS A 418 -8.74 -21.27 28.71
C CYS A 418 -9.42 -22.65 28.77
N PRO A 419 -10.06 -23.05 29.89
CA PRO A 419 -10.73 -24.34 29.97
C PRO A 419 -11.96 -24.44 29.06
N SER A 420 -12.51 -23.30 28.63
CA SER A 420 -13.63 -23.22 27.69
C SER A 420 -13.17 -23.23 26.22
N ASN A 421 -11.88 -23.38 25.91
CA ASN A 421 -11.34 -23.37 24.54
C ASN A 421 -11.73 -22.12 23.73
N ILE A 422 -11.87 -20.96 24.39
CA ILE A 422 -12.24 -19.71 23.71
C ILE A 422 -11.00 -19.15 22.98
N PRO A 423 -11.06 -18.90 21.66
CA PRO A 423 -9.94 -18.37 20.89
C PRO A 423 -9.80 -16.85 21.10
N LEU A 424 -9.58 -16.42 22.35
CA LEU A 424 -9.51 -15.02 22.80
C LEU A 424 -8.67 -14.13 21.87
N VAL A 425 -7.48 -14.57 21.45
CA VAL A 425 -6.60 -13.77 20.57
C VAL A 425 -7.21 -13.49 19.20
N GLN A 426 -8.00 -14.40 18.64
CA GLN A 426 -8.68 -14.16 17.36
C GLN A 426 -9.70 -13.02 17.47
N TYR A 427 -10.44 -12.96 18.58
CA TYR A 427 -11.34 -11.84 18.87
C TYR A 427 -10.59 -10.51 19.01
N TYR A 428 -9.42 -10.50 19.67
CA TYR A 428 -8.64 -9.28 19.82
C TYR A 428 -8.01 -8.80 18.52
N ARG A 429 -7.50 -9.72 17.69
CA ARG A 429 -7.00 -9.40 16.34
C ARG A 429 -8.09 -8.77 15.49
N ALA A 430 -9.28 -9.38 15.48
CA ALA A 430 -10.43 -8.83 14.78
C ALA A 430 -10.81 -7.43 15.32
N ALA A 431 -10.95 -7.29 16.65
CA ALA A 431 -11.31 -6.01 17.26
C ALA A 431 -10.28 -4.90 16.98
N LYS A 432 -8.97 -5.20 17.02
CA LYS A 432 -7.93 -4.23 16.65
C LYS A 432 -8.03 -3.83 15.19
N ALA A 433 -8.25 -4.79 14.29
CA ALA A 433 -8.40 -4.51 12.87
C ALA A 433 -9.60 -3.59 12.61
N GLU A 434 -10.74 -3.87 13.25
CA GLU A 434 -11.95 -3.03 13.17
C GLU A 434 -11.69 -1.60 13.69
N VAL A 435 -11.06 -1.46 14.87
CA VAL A 435 -10.71 -0.15 15.41
C VAL A 435 -9.80 0.63 14.45
N VAL A 436 -8.80 -0.02 13.87
CA VAL A 436 -7.89 0.62 12.91
C VAL A 436 -8.64 1.06 11.65
N GLN A 437 -9.58 0.25 11.15
CA GLN A 437 -10.42 0.65 10.01
C GLN A 437 -11.33 1.83 10.36
N MET A 438 -12.01 1.79 11.51
CA MET A 438 -12.85 2.90 11.99
C MET A 438 -12.06 4.21 12.08
N ARG A 439 -10.83 4.19 12.60
CA ARG A 439 -9.95 5.36 12.66
C ARG A 439 -9.58 5.87 11.26
N ARG A 440 -9.23 4.98 10.34
CA ARG A 440 -8.90 5.35 8.94
C ARG A 440 -10.10 5.98 8.24
N ASP A 441 -11.29 5.45 8.44
CA ASP A 441 -12.50 5.98 7.81
C ASP A 441 -12.90 7.33 8.41
N ALA A 442 -12.73 7.51 9.73
CA ALA A 442 -12.87 8.80 10.39
C ALA A 442 -11.88 9.84 9.85
N GLU A 443 -10.60 9.48 9.69
CA GLU A 443 -9.57 10.35 9.11
C GLU A 443 -9.88 10.73 7.65
N LYS A 444 -10.32 9.78 6.83
CA LYS A 444 -10.74 10.04 5.43
C LYS A 444 -11.96 10.97 5.37
N SER A 445 -12.92 10.76 6.25
CA SER A 445 -14.12 11.59 6.38
C SER A 445 -13.74 13.02 6.78
N GLU A 446 -12.89 13.16 7.80
CA GLU A 446 -12.39 14.45 8.28
C GLU A 446 -11.57 15.19 7.21
N HIS A 447 -10.66 14.49 6.53
CA HIS A 447 -9.92 15.08 5.42
C HIS A 447 -10.83 15.51 4.27
N SER A 448 -11.90 14.76 4.01
CA SER A 448 -12.91 15.13 3.01
C SER A 448 -13.74 16.34 3.45
N ARG A 449 -14.10 16.45 4.74
CA ARG A 449 -14.74 17.62 5.34
C ARG A 449 -13.86 18.86 5.20
N ILE A 450 -12.58 18.78 5.58
CA ILE A 450 -11.61 19.88 5.45
C ILE A 450 -11.50 20.33 3.98
N ARG A 451 -11.41 19.40 3.03
CA ARG A 451 -11.36 19.74 1.59
C ARG A 451 -12.64 20.44 1.11
N PHE A 452 -13.81 20.00 1.59
CA PHE A 452 -15.09 20.61 1.27
C PHE A 452 -15.20 22.04 1.83
N GLU A 453 -14.89 22.22 3.11
CA GLU A 453 -14.88 23.53 3.78
C GLU A 453 -13.89 24.50 3.12
N ALA A 454 -12.69 24.04 2.78
CA ALA A 454 -11.70 24.85 2.06
C ALA A 454 -12.20 25.28 0.67
N ARG A 455 -12.90 24.40 -0.05
CA ARG A 455 -13.53 24.72 -1.34
C ARG A 455 -14.66 25.74 -1.17
N GLN A 456 -15.51 25.56 -0.16
CA GLN A 456 -16.62 26.45 0.14
C GLN A 456 -16.13 27.86 0.49
N ALA A 457 -15.14 27.98 1.38
CA ALA A 457 -14.52 29.24 1.74
C ALA A 457 -13.84 29.94 0.55
N ARG A 458 -13.27 29.19 -0.40
CA ARG A 458 -12.75 29.76 -1.66
C ARG A 458 -13.87 30.35 -2.52
N LEU A 459 -14.98 29.62 -2.70
CA LEU A 459 -16.12 30.08 -3.48
C LEU A 459 -16.76 31.33 -2.86
N GLU A 460 -16.94 31.35 -1.54
CA GLU A 460 -17.48 32.50 -0.81
C GLU A 460 -16.58 33.75 -0.94
N ARG A 461 -15.26 33.59 -0.85
CA ARG A 461 -14.31 34.69 -1.12
C ARG A 461 -14.42 35.22 -2.54
N GLU A 462 -14.52 34.35 -3.54
CA GLU A 462 -14.69 34.76 -4.94
C GLU A 462 -16.01 35.50 -5.17
N VAL A 463 -17.10 35.07 -4.52
CA VAL A 463 -18.40 35.75 -4.59
C VAL A 463 -18.32 37.12 -3.91
N ALA A 464 -17.78 37.18 -2.69
CA ALA A 464 -17.61 38.42 -1.94
C ALA A 464 -16.72 39.44 -2.68
N GLU A 465 -15.63 38.98 -3.32
CA GLU A 465 -14.75 39.85 -4.13
C GLU A 465 -15.49 40.37 -5.37
N LYS A 466 -16.28 39.53 -6.06
CA LYS A 466 -17.12 39.95 -7.19
C LYS A 466 -18.18 40.96 -6.76
N GLU A 467 -18.82 40.76 -5.61
CA GLU A 467 -19.81 41.68 -5.05
C GLU A 467 -19.18 43.01 -4.62
N ALA A 468 -18.05 42.98 -3.92
CA ALA A 468 -17.28 44.17 -3.56
C ALA A 468 -16.85 44.96 -4.80
N ARG A 469 -16.37 44.28 -5.85
CA ARG A 469 -16.02 44.90 -7.13
C ARG A 469 -17.23 45.53 -7.83
N ARG A 470 -18.41 44.90 -7.77
CA ARG A 470 -19.66 45.46 -8.29
C ARG A 470 -20.10 46.69 -7.49
N ALA A 471 -20.05 46.62 -6.16
CA ALA A 471 -20.40 47.73 -5.27
C ALA A 471 -19.45 48.93 -5.46
N ALA A 472 -18.14 48.69 -5.58
CA ALA A 472 -17.15 49.73 -5.85
C ALA A 472 -17.39 50.40 -7.22
N ARG A 473 -17.72 49.62 -8.26
CA ARG A 473 -18.11 50.17 -9.57
C ARG A 473 -19.38 51.00 -9.50
N LYS A 474 -20.39 50.55 -8.74
CA LYS A 474 -21.64 51.29 -8.55
C LYS A 474 -21.39 52.63 -7.82
N LYS A 475 -20.66 52.61 -6.70
CA LYS A 475 -20.27 53.83 -5.98
C LYS A 475 -19.46 54.80 -6.85
N ALA A 476 -18.48 54.30 -7.60
CA ALA A 476 -17.70 55.13 -8.51
C ALA A 476 -18.55 55.74 -9.64
N ALA A 477 -19.56 55.02 -10.14
CA ALA A 477 -20.50 55.54 -11.13
C ALA A 477 -21.43 56.60 -10.53
N GLU A 478 -21.95 56.39 -9.32
CA GLU A 478 -22.79 57.35 -8.58
C GLU A 478 -22.01 58.62 -8.21
N GLU A 479 -20.77 58.49 -7.76
CA GLU A 479 -19.90 59.62 -7.45
C GLU A 479 -19.53 60.42 -8.71
N LYS A 480 -19.25 59.72 -9.82
CA LYS A 480 -19.02 60.37 -11.12
C LYS A 480 -20.27 61.08 -11.64
N ALA A 481 -21.46 60.50 -11.44
CA ALA A 481 -22.72 61.14 -11.79
C ALA A 481 -23.01 62.36 -10.90
N ARG A 482 -22.70 62.30 -9.59
CA ARG A 482 -22.83 63.44 -8.67
C ARG A 482 -21.87 64.58 -9.04
N LEU A 483 -20.60 64.27 -9.31
CA LEU A 483 -19.60 65.26 -9.74
C LEU A 483 -19.98 65.90 -11.09
N ALA A 484 -20.53 65.12 -12.03
CA ALA A 484 -21.04 65.65 -13.29
C ALA A 484 -22.27 66.56 -13.11
N ALA A 485 -23.13 66.27 -12.13
CA ALA A 485 -24.28 67.11 -11.78
C ALA A 485 -23.85 68.40 -11.04
N GLU A 486 -22.79 68.36 -10.23
CA GLU A 486 -22.23 69.52 -9.52
C GLU A 486 -21.40 70.46 -10.41
N GLN A 487 -20.88 69.97 -11.55
CA GLN A 487 -20.04 70.76 -12.47
C GLN A 487 -20.78 71.46 -13.61
N GLY A 488 -22.10 71.31 -13.75
CA GLY A 488 -22.89 72.16 -14.64
C GLY A 488 -22.50 72.16 -16.12
N GLU A 489 -22.04 71.03 -16.67
CA GLU A 489 -21.85 70.88 -18.13
C GLU A 489 -23.10 70.29 -18.77
N ALA A 490 -24.01 71.18 -19.17
CA ALA A 490 -24.99 70.88 -20.19
C ALA A 490 -24.30 70.91 -21.57
N GLY A 491 -24.04 69.74 -22.14
CA GLY A 491 -23.76 69.59 -23.57
C GLY A 491 -22.52 68.76 -23.90
N GLU A 492 -22.68 67.44 -23.94
CA GLU A 492 -22.19 66.59 -25.03
C GLU A 492 -22.71 65.15 -24.81
N ASP A 493 -23.25 64.55 -25.88
CA ASP A 493 -23.98 63.29 -25.83
C ASP A 493 -23.08 62.11 -25.40
N PRO A 494 -23.35 61.43 -24.27
CA PRO A 494 -22.53 60.33 -23.75
C PRO A 494 -22.44 59.12 -24.69
N ILE A 495 -23.29 59.05 -25.71
CA ILE A 495 -23.28 58.00 -26.74
C ILE A 495 -22.11 58.21 -27.72
N GLN A 496 -21.76 59.46 -28.05
CA GLN A 496 -20.73 59.80 -29.03
C GLN A 496 -19.32 59.55 -28.47
N ALA A 497 -19.09 59.91 -27.20
CA ALA A 497 -17.85 59.59 -26.48
C ALA A 497 -17.67 58.08 -26.21
N ALA A 498 -18.76 57.31 -26.11
CA ALA A 498 -18.71 55.84 -26.01
C ALA A 498 -18.36 55.17 -27.34
N ILE A 499 -18.84 55.71 -28.46
CA ILE A 499 -18.50 55.25 -29.82
C ILE A 499 -17.03 55.55 -30.15
N GLU A 500 -16.50 56.70 -29.74
CA GLU A 500 -15.09 57.05 -29.95
C GLU A 500 -14.15 56.24 -29.03
N ARG A 501 -14.53 55.95 -27.78
CA ARG A 501 -13.77 55.01 -26.92
C ARG A 501 -13.84 53.57 -27.41
N ALA A 502 -14.94 53.14 -28.02
CA ALA A 502 -15.05 51.82 -28.66
C ALA A 502 -14.20 51.74 -29.95
N ARG A 503 -14.13 52.82 -30.73
CA ARG A 503 -13.25 52.94 -31.91
C ARG A 503 -11.77 53.03 -31.50
N ALA A 504 -11.42 53.77 -30.45
CA ALA A 504 -10.07 53.85 -29.90
C ALA A 504 -9.62 52.52 -29.27
N LYS A 505 -10.54 51.75 -28.65
CA LYS A 505 -10.23 50.41 -28.12
C LYS A 505 -10.12 49.35 -29.22
N LYS A 506 -10.88 49.48 -30.32
CA LYS A 506 -10.68 48.69 -31.56
C LYS A 506 -9.38 49.07 -32.29
N ALA A 507 -8.97 50.34 -32.28
CA ALA A 507 -7.71 50.80 -32.86
C ALA A 507 -6.50 50.39 -32.00
N ALA A 508 -6.61 50.41 -30.66
CA ALA A 508 -5.57 49.94 -29.76
C ALA A 508 -5.41 48.40 -29.75
N GLN A 509 -6.49 47.65 -30.01
CA GLN A 509 -6.41 46.20 -30.25
C GLN A 509 -5.83 45.86 -31.63
N ALA A 510 -5.80 46.80 -32.58
CA ALA A 510 -5.18 46.63 -33.89
C ALA A 510 -3.69 47.01 -33.92
N ALA A 511 -3.18 47.76 -32.93
CA ALA A 511 -1.79 48.26 -32.91
C ALA A 511 -0.88 47.59 -31.87
N GLY A 512 -1.35 46.55 -31.17
CA GLY A 512 -0.62 45.89 -30.06
C GLY A 512 -0.23 44.43 -30.27
N ALA A 513 -0.43 43.86 -31.46
CA ALA A 513 0.01 42.49 -31.76
C ALA A 513 1.21 42.55 -32.72
N ALA A 514 2.41 42.48 -32.16
CA ALA A 514 3.57 41.99 -32.89
C ALA A 514 3.20 40.65 -33.55
N SER A 515 3.54 40.53 -34.83
CA SER A 515 3.03 39.55 -35.79
C SER A 515 3.19 38.09 -35.33
N GLU A 516 2.10 37.47 -34.87
CA GLU A 516 1.86 36.04 -35.07
C GLU A 516 0.91 35.93 -36.28
N SER A 517 1.37 35.27 -37.34
CA SER A 517 0.54 34.94 -38.49
C SER A 517 -0.69 34.15 -38.03
N GLU A 518 -1.81 34.27 -38.75
CA GLU A 518 -3.03 33.54 -38.41
C GLU A 518 -2.81 32.02 -38.48
N GLN A 519 -1.86 31.58 -39.29
CA GLN A 519 -1.33 30.22 -39.30
C GLN A 519 -0.66 29.82 -37.98
N GLU A 520 0.25 30.64 -37.44
CA GLU A 520 0.93 30.36 -36.16
C GLU A 520 -0.06 30.29 -34.99
N LYS A 521 -1.13 31.10 -35.01
CA LYS A 521 -2.20 31.04 -34.00
C LYS A 521 -2.96 29.71 -34.05
N LEU A 522 -3.29 29.22 -35.25
CA LEU A 522 -3.97 27.95 -35.45
C LEU A 522 -3.05 26.76 -35.08
N GLU A 523 -1.76 26.81 -35.45
CA GLU A 523 -0.76 25.81 -35.07
C GLU A 523 -0.55 25.74 -33.56
N LYS A 524 -0.48 26.90 -32.88
CA LYS A 524 -0.38 26.99 -31.42
C LYS A 524 -1.64 26.49 -30.72
N ALA A 525 -2.83 26.71 -31.30
CA ALA A 525 -4.08 26.18 -30.79
C ALA A 525 -4.14 24.64 -30.88
N VAL A 526 -3.67 24.06 -31.99
CA VAL A 526 -3.53 22.60 -32.15
C VAL A 526 -2.53 22.03 -31.15
N ALA A 527 -1.32 22.61 -31.06
CA ALA A 527 -0.28 22.15 -30.14
C ALA A 527 -0.72 22.22 -28.67
N THR A 528 -1.40 23.31 -28.27
CA THR A 528 -1.91 23.47 -26.90
C THR A 528 -3.04 22.48 -26.59
N THR A 529 -3.92 22.22 -27.56
CA THR A 529 -5.04 21.29 -27.38
C THR A 529 -4.57 19.84 -27.35
N ARG A 530 -3.56 19.47 -28.14
CA ARG A 530 -2.90 18.15 -28.11
C ARG A 530 -2.22 17.89 -26.77
N LYS A 531 -1.46 18.87 -26.24
CA LYS A 531 -0.84 18.75 -24.90
C LYS A 531 -1.88 18.57 -23.77
N ARG A 532 -3.03 19.22 -23.90
CA ARG A 532 -4.16 19.05 -22.96
C ARG A 532 -4.80 17.67 -23.08
N LEU A 533 -4.88 17.11 -24.29
CA LEU A 533 -5.37 15.76 -24.52
C LEU A 533 -4.45 14.72 -23.88
N ASP A 534 -3.13 14.78 -24.11
CA ASP A 534 -2.16 13.88 -23.47
C ASP A 534 -2.26 13.92 -21.94
N THR A 535 -2.41 15.13 -21.37
CA THR A 535 -2.57 15.30 -19.92
C THR A 535 -3.88 14.69 -19.42
N ALA A 536 -4.96 14.80 -20.19
CA ALA A 536 -6.26 14.24 -19.83
C ALA A 536 -6.27 12.71 -19.96
N GLU A 537 -5.63 12.16 -20.99
CA GLU A 537 -5.49 10.72 -21.22
C GLU A 537 -4.59 10.07 -20.15
N SER A 538 -3.49 10.72 -19.77
CA SER A 538 -2.65 10.28 -18.65
C SER A 538 -3.42 10.24 -17.32
N LYS A 539 -4.27 11.24 -17.04
CA LYS A 539 -5.12 11.26 -15.84
C LYS A 539 -6.21 10.19 -15.87
N LEU A 540 -6.79 9.93 -17.04
CA LEU A 540 -7.78 8.87 -17.22
C LEU A 540 -7.14 7.48 -17.02
N ALA A 541 -5.93 7.27 -17.55
CA ALA A 541 -5.18 6.03 -17.35
C ALA A 541 -4.88 5.80 -15.86
N ALA A 542 -4.37 6.82 -15.16
CA ALA A 542 -4.14 6.74 -13.72
C ALA A 542 -5.42 6.49 -12.91
N ALA A 543 -6.55 7.10 -13.29
CA ALA A 543 -7.83 6.89 -12.62
C ALA A 543 -8.42 5.49 -12.85
N ARG A 544 -8.20 4.90 -14.03
CA ARG A 544 -8.58 3.51 -14.34
C ARG A 544 -7.73 2.51 -13.57
N GLU A 545 -6.44 2.78 -13.47
CA GLU A 545 -5.49 1.94 -12.72
C GLU A 545 -5.77 1.98 -11.21
N GLN A 546 -6.27 3.11 -10.70
CA GLN A 546 -6.63 3.29 -9.28
C GLN A 546 -8.07 2.87 -8.95
N GLY A 547 -8.87 2.39 -9.91
CA GLY A 547 -10.27 2.02 -9.68
C GLY A 547 -11.14 3.18 -9.18
N SER A 548 -10.87 4.41 -9.66
CA SER A 548 -11.57 5.61 -9.18
C SER A 548 -12.97 5.77 -9.78
N ASP A 549 -13.95 6.16 -8.96
CA ASP A 549 -15.31 6.53 -9.39
C ASP A 549 -15.36 7.70 -10.39
N LEU A 550 -14.24 8.38 -10.62
CA LEU A 550 -14.10 9.52 -11.53
C LEU A 550 -13.78 9.13 -12.98
N VAL A 551 -13.62 7.83 -13.28
CA VAL A 551 -13.27 7.34 -14.63
C VAL A 551 -14.26 7.83 -15.70
N ASP A 552 -15.56 7.78 -15.43
CA ASP A 552 -16.58 8.20 -16.41
C ASP A 552 -16.56 9.72 -16.67
N ALA A 553 -16.31 10.51 -15.62
CA ALA A 553 -16.19 11.96 -15.73
C ALA A 553 -14.92 12.36 -16.49
N LEU A 554 -13.80 11.67 -16.25
CA LEU A 554 -12.53 11.89 -16.95
C LEU A 554 -12.60 11.44 -18.41
N GLN A 555 -13.27 10.32 -18.71
CA GLN A 555 -13.52 9.86 -20.07
C GLN A 555 -14.30 10.90 -20.87
N THR A 556 -15.38 11.45 -20.30
CA THR A 556 -16.15 12.54 -20.91
C THR A 556 -15.29 13.78 -21.17
N GLY A 557 -14.34 14.07 -20.27
CA GLY A 557 -13.36 15.16 -20.43
C GLY A 557 -12.36 14.93 -21.57
N VAL A 558 -11.87 13.69 -21.72
CA VAL A 558 -11.00 13.26 -22.83
C VAL A 558 -11.76 13.39 -24.16
N ASP A 559 -12.97 12.86 -24.26
CA ASP A 559 -13.78 12.88 -25.48
C ASP A 559 -14.06 14.32 -25.94
N LYS A 560 -14.39 15.21 -24.99
CA LYS A 560 -14.61 16.64 -25.29
C LYS A 560 -13.33 17.35 -25.73
N THR A 561 -12.17 16.95 -25.23
CA THR A 561 -10.88 17.54 -25.61
C THR A 561 -10.42 17.02 -26.96
N ARG A 562 -10.69 15.74 -27.27
CA ARG A 562 -10.46 15.13 -28.59
C ARG A 562 -11.30 15.81 -29.67
N ALA A 563 -12.58 16.04 -29.43
CA ALA A 563 -13.45 16.78 -30.35
C ALA A 563 -12.97 18.23 -30.60
N LYS A 564 -12.37 18.88 -29.59
CA LYS A 564 -11.76 20.22 -29.76
C LYS A 564 -10.46 20.18 -30.55
N LEU A 565 -9.66 19.12 -30.41
CA LEU A 565 -8.45 18.93 -31.20
C LEU A 565 -8.81 18.73 -32.67
N GLU A 566 -9.79 17.88 -32.97
CA GLU A 566 -10.29 17.65 -34.33
C GLU A 566 -10.81 18.95 -34.96
N ALA A 567 -11.55 19.77 -34.21
CA ALA A 567 -12.02 21.08 -34.69
C ALA A 567 -10.86 22.05 -34.98
N ALA A 568 -9.82 22.06 -34.13
CA ALA A 568 -8.65 22.92 -34.32
C ALA A 568 -7.77 22.46 -35.50
N GLU A 569 -7.58 21.15 -35.67
CA GLU A 569 -6.84 20.56 -36.78
C GLU A 569 -7.57 20.81 -38.12
N ARG A 570 -8.90 20.71 -38.11
CA ARG A 570 -9.75 21.03 -39.27
C ARG A 570 -9.64 22.51 -39.66
N ALA A 571 -9.68 23.43 -38.69
CA ALA A 571 -9.53 24.86 -38.95
C ALA A 571 -8.14 25.20 -39.53
N LEU A 572 -7.08 24.54 -39.06
CA LEU A 572 -5.72 24.69 -39.60
C LEU A 572 -5.61 24.15 -41.04
N ALA A 573 -6.24 23.00 -41.32
CA ALA A 573 -6.27 22.41 -42.65
C ALA A 573 -7.03 23.28 -43.66
N GLU A 574 -8.21 23.77 -43.28
CA GLU A 574 -9.03 24.68 -44.10
C GLU A 574 -8.26 25.99 -44.40
N TYR A 575 -7.53 26.53 -43.41
CA TYR A 575 -6.69 27.72 -43.61
C TYR A 575 -5.51 27.48 -44.57
N ARG A 576 -4.82 26.34 -44.46
CA ARG A 576 -3.71 25.96 -45.35
C ARG A 576 -4.19 25.72 -46.78
N GLN A 577 -5.38 25.14 -46.94
CA GLN A 577 -5.98 24.86 -48.24
C GLN A 577 -6.47 26.14 -48.94
N ALA A 578 -6.95 27.13 -48.18
CA ALA A 578 -7.38 28.43 -48.70
C ALA A 578 -6.23 29.37 -49.10
N ASN A 579 -5.00 29.13 -48.62
CA ASN A 579 -3.84 30.01 -48.82
C ASN A 579 -2.66 29.36 -49.59
N ALA A 580 -2.89 28.25 -50.29
CA ALA A 580 -1.89 27.62 -51.14
C ALA A 580 -1.74 28.35 -52.50
N PRO A 581 -0.53 28.52 -53.07
CA PRO A 581 -0.35 29.07 -54.43
C PRO A 581 -0.73 28.05 -55.53
N ALA A 582 -1.31 28.51 -56.65
CA ALA A 582 -1.60 27.72 -57.88
C ALA A 582 -0.33 27.63 -58.78
N GLU A 583 0.07 26.57 -59.51
CA GLU A 583 -0.52 25.63 -60.51
C GLU A 583 0.51 24.47 -60.78
N PRO A 584 0.35 23.46 -61.70
CA PRO A 584 -0.82 22.85 -62.36
C PRO A 584 -0.92 21.30 -62.18
N ALA A 585 -1.96 20.69 -62.77
CA ALA A 585 -2.44 19.31 -62.54
C ALA A 585 -1.78 18.18 -63.37
N ALA A 586 -1.73 16.96 -62.80
CA ALA A 586 -1.85 15.67 -63.50
C ALA A 586 -2.26 14.50 -62.56
N GLU A 587 -3.51 14.07 -62.75
CA GLU A 587 -4.15 12.73 -62.66
C GLU A 587 -3.92 11.69 -61.53
N ALA A 588 -5.06 11.44 -60.87
CA ALA A 588 -5.74 10.16 -60.63
C ALA A 588 -5.30 9.23 -59.49
N GLY A 589 -6.10 9.25 -58.42
CA GLY A 589 -6.17 8.22 -57.38
C GLY A 589 -7.15 8.57 -56.26
N ASN A 590 -8.46 8.55 -56.54
CA ASN A 590 -9.52 8.59 -55.52
C ASN A 590 -10.28 7.27 -55.57
N ASP A 591 -10.45 6.56 -54.45
CA ASP A 591 -11.80 6.29 -53.92
C ASP A 591 -11.78 5.59 -52.55
N ALA A 592 -12.30 6.26 -51.52
CA ALA A 592 -12.81 5.68 -50.25
C ALA A 592 -13.37 6.79 -49.35
N ALA A 593 -12.69 7.94 -49.27
CA ALA A 593 -13.07 9.07 -48.42
C ALA A 593 -14.15 9.97 -49.06
N GLN A 594 -14.12 10.15 -50.38
CA GLN A 594 -15.15 10.92 -51.11
C GLN A 594 -16.51 10.20 -51.11
N ALA A 595 -16.54 8.87 -51.21
CA ALA A 595 -17.78 8.09 -51.09
C ALA A 595 -18.42 8.15 -49.68
N ALA A 596 -17.64 8.42 -48.64
CA ALA A 596 -18.14 8.58 -47.26
C ALA A 596 -18.68 10.00 -47.02
N ILE A 597 -18.00 11.01 -47.57
CA ILE A 597 -18.41 12.42 -47.49
C ILE A 597 -19.66 12.67 -48.36
N GLN A 598 -19.75 12.06 -49.55
CA GLN A 598 -20.96 12.10 -50.38
C GLN A 598 -22.13 11.36 -49.72
N ARG A 599 -21.91 10.23 -49.02
CA ARG A 599 -22.96 9.58 -48.23
C ARG A 599 -23.44 10.42 -47.04
N ALA A 600 -22.54 11.14 -46.37
CA ALA A 600 -22.89 12.03 -45.26
C ALA A 600 -23.60 13.32 -45.73
N MET A 601 -23.20 13.87 -46.87
CA MET A 601 -23.88 15.03 -47.48
C MET A 601 -25.22 14.64 -48.12
N ALA A 602 -25.33 13.46 -48.74
CA ALA A 602 -26.59 12.91 -49.24
C ALA A 602 -27.57 12.57 -48.12
N ALA A 603 -27.09 12.05 -46.97
CA ALA A 603 -27.93 11.80 -45.79
C ALA A 603 -28.47 13.11 -45.20
N ARG A 604 -27.68 14.19 -45.20
CA ARG A 604 -28.11 15.52 -44.75
C ARG A 604 -29.03 16.23 -45.73
N ALA A 605 -28.84 16.05 -47.04
CA ALA A 605 -29.76 16.55 -48.06
C ALA A 605 -31.09 15.77 -48.07
N ALA A 606 -31.05 14.45 -47.87
CA ALA A 606 -32.24 13.61 -47.71
C ALA A 606 -33.00 13.90 -46.40
N GLU A 607 -32.32 14.29 -45.31
CA GLU A 607 -32.98 14.80 -44.10
C GLU A 607 -33.67 16.17 -44.32
N ALA A 608 -33.20 16.98 -45.28
CA ALA A 608 -33.82 18.26 -45.61
C ALA A 608 -35.11 18.11 -46.45
N GLU A 609 -35.21 17.08 -47.30
CA GLU A 609 -36.39 16.80 -48.15
C GLU A 609 -37.48 15.92 -47.51
N LYS A 610 -37.21 15.28 -46.35
CA LYS A 610 -38.20 14.44 -45.66
C LYS A 610 -39.39 15.24 -45.15
N SER A 611 -40.61 14.74 -45.42
CA SER A 611 -41.85 15.30 -44.89
C SER A 611 -41.83 15.31 -43.35
N PRO A 612 -42.56 16.22 -42.70
CA PRO A 612 -42.68 16.27 -41.24
C PRO A 612 -43.05 14.92 -40.62
N GLU A 613 -43.94 14.16 -41.27
CA GLU A 613 -44.37 12.82 -40.87
C GLU A 613 -43.20 11.81 -40.88
N GLN A 614 -42.35 11.85 -41.90
CA GLN A 614 -41.21 10.94 -42.01
C GLN A 614 -40.13 11.23 -40.98
N LYS A 615 -39.96 12.50 -40.60
CA LYS A 615 -39.08 12.92 -39.50
C LYS A 615 -39.63 12.47 -38.13
N ALA A 616 -40.94 12.53 -37.93
CA ALA A 616 -41.59 12.05 -36.72
C ALA A 616 -41.45 10.51 -36.58
N ARG A 617 -41.64 9.74 -37.68
CA ARG A 617 -41.41 8.28 -37.69
C ARG A 617 -39.97 7.90 -37.39
N ASP A 618 -39.00 8.58 -38.00
CA ASP A 618 -37.57 8.33 -37.76
C ASP A 618 -37.16 8.67 -36.32
N ASN A 619 -37.73 9.72 -35.73
CA ASN A 619 -37.48 10.09 -34.33
C ASN A 619 -38.08 9.06 -33.36
N LEU A 620 -39.30 8.58 -33.61
CA LEU A 620 -39.94 7.54 -32.83
C LEU A 620 -39.11 6.25 -32.86
N ALA A 621 -38.69 5.79 -34.04
CA ALA A 621 -37.88 4.58 -34.18
C ALA A 621 -36.53 4.68 -33.42
N LYS A 622 -35.89 5.85 -33.41
CA LYS A 622 -34.66 6.10 -32.64
C LYS A 622 -34.89 6.05 -31.13
N LEU A 623 -36.01 6.59 -30.65
CA LEU A 623 -36.36 6.58 -29.22
C LEU A 623 -36.74 5.18 -28.75
N GLU A 624 -37.47 4.40 -29.55
CA GLU A 624 -37.81 3.00 -29.27
C GLU A 624 -36.57 2.10 -29.23
N ALA A 625 -35.64 2.26 -30.17
CA ALA A 625 -34.37 1.53 -30.14
C ALA A 625 -33.53 1.85 -28.89
N ARG A 626 -33.56 3.11 -28.44
CA ARG A 626 -32.84 3.57 -27.24
C ARG A 626 -33.50 3.08 -25.94
N LEU A 627 -34.82 2.98 -25.92
CA LEU A 627 -35.59 2.39 -24.82
C LEU A 627 -35.25 0.89 -24.70
N ALA A 628 -35.33 0.13 -25.79
CA ALA A 628 -35.03 -1.30 -25.81
C ALA A 628 -33.60 -1.61 -25.33
N LYS A 629 -32.61 -0.82 -25.76
CA LYS A 629 -31.22 -0.96 -25.29
C LYS A 629 -31.05 -0.64 -23.81
N SER A 630 -31.82 0.30 -23.27
CA SER A 630 -31.75 0.68 -21.86
C SER A 630 -32.44 -0.36 -20.96
N GLU A 631 -33.55 -0.94 -21.41
CA GLU A 631 -34.23 -2.05 -20.74
C GLU A 631 -33.35 -3.31 -20.68
N ALA A 632 -32.69 -3.67 -21.80
CA ALA A 632 -31.73 -4.78 -21.82
C ALA A 632 -30.54 -4.57 -20.86
N ARG A 633 -30.10 -3.32 -20.70
CA ARG A 633 -29.01 -2.97 -19.76
C ARG A 633 -29.46 -3.05 -18.29
N LEU A 634 -30.70 -2.69 -17.99
CA LEU A 634 -31.28 -2.86 -16.65
C LEU A 634 -31.39 -4.35 -16.29
N GLU A 635 -31.81 -5.19 -17.24
CA GLU A 635 -31.91 -6.64 -17.05
C GLU A 635 -30.52 -7.28 -16.82
N GLN A 636 -29.51 -6.86 -17.58
CA GLN A 636 -28.13 -7.28 -17.38
C GLN A 636 -27.58 -6.84 -16.01
N SER A 637 -27.87 -5.61 -15.58
CA SER A 637 -27.42 -5.05 -14.31
C SER A 637 -28.05 -5.76 -13.09
N ARG A 638 -29.34 -6.12 -13.20
CA ARG A 638 -30.03 -6.95 -12.19
C ARG A 638 -29.48 -8.38 -12.14
N ALA A 639 -29.15 -8.97 -13.28
CA ALA A 639 -28.55 -10.31 -13.34
C ALA A 639 -27.10 -10.36 -12.81
N ALA A 640 -26.37 -9.24 -12.92
CA ALA A 640 -24.99 -9.10 -12.43
C ALA A 640 -24.89 -8.79 -10.92
N GLY A 641 -26.00 -8.44 -10.25
CA GLY A 641 -26.01 -8.09 -8.84
C GLY A 641 -25.41 -6.71 -8.54
N ASP A 642 -25.52 -5.77 -9.48
CA ASP A 642 -25.01 -4.40 -9.32
C ASP A 642 -25.71 -3.64 -8.16
N GLU A 643 -25.05 -2.60 -7.63
CA GLU A 643 -25.56 -1.81 -6.52
C GLU A 643 -26.97 -1.22 -6.76
N GLU A 644 -27.81 -1.21 -5.72
CA GLU A 644 -29.21 -0.79 -5.80
C GLU A 644 -29.39 0.64 -6.34
N LYS A 645 -28.43 1.55 -6.08
CA LYS A 645 -28.41 2.91 -6.65
C LYS A 645 -28.29 2.93 -8.17
N ILE A 646 -27.55 2.00 -8.77
CA ILE A 646 -27.36 1.90 -10.22
C ILE A 646 -28.65 1.41 -10.87
N ILE A 647 -29.31 0.43 -10.24
CA ILE A 647 -30.60 -0.11 -10.68
C ILE A 647 -31.66 1.01 -10.66
N THR A 648 -31.77 1.77 -9.56
CA THR A 648 -32.74 2.88 -9.45
C THR A 648 -32.47 4.00 -10.48
N ALA A 649 -31.21 4.30 -10.79
CA ALA A 649 -30.85 5.30 -11.79
C ALA A 649 -31.21 4.85 -13.23
N LEU A 650 -31.05 3.56 -13.53
CA LEU A 650 -31.44 2.97 -14.82
C LEU A 650 -32.98 2.94 -14.97
N GLU A 651 -33.71 2.60 -13.91
CA GLU A 651 -35.18 2.65 -13.88
C GLU A 651 -35.71 4.05 -14.16
N SER A 652 -35.19 5.08 -13.48
CA SER A 652 -35.55 6.48 -13.73
C SER A 652 -35.22 6.94 -15.16
N THR A 653 -34.19 6.36 -15.77
CA THR A 653 -33.82 6.67 -17.16
C THR A 653 -34.76 6.00 -18.16
N ILE A 654 -35.21 4.78 -17.88
CA ILE A 654 -36.20 4.06 -18.68
C ILE A 654 -37.56 4.76 -18.60
N GLU A 655 -37.98 5.20 -17.42
CA GLU A 655 -39.24 5.93 -17.24
C GLU A 655 -39.28 7.20 -18.09
N ARG A 656 -38.24 8.04 -18.03
CA ARG A 656 -38.11 9.23 -18.88
C ARG A 656 -38.04 8.92 -20.38
N LEU A 657 -37.53 7.75 -20.77
CA LEU A 657 -37.51 7.33 -22.18
C LEU A 657 -38.88 6.84 -22.64
N ARG A 658 -39.66 6.17 -21.78
CA ARG A 658 -41.04 5.78 -22.06
C ARG A 658 -41.93 7.01 -22.28
N ASP A 659 -41.77 8.04 -21.46
CA ASP A 659 -42.49 9.31 -21.63
C ASP A 659 -42.18 9.96 -22.98
N LYS A 660 -40.90 9.99 -23.37
CA LYS A 660 -40.48 10.54 -24.67
C LYS A 660 -40.95 9.71 -25.86
N VAL A 661 -41.03 8.39 -25.72
CA VAL A 661 -41.62 7.52 -26.75
C VAL A 661 -43.12 7.79 -26.87
N ALA A 662 -43.83 7.95 -25.75
CA ALA A 662 -45.25 8.30 -25.75
C ALA A 662 -45.52 9.68 -26.41
N GLU A 663 -44.71 10.68 -26.08
CA GLU A 663 -44.76 12.01 -26.69
C GLU A 663 -44.45 11.98 -28.20
N ALA A 664 -43.45 11.20 -28.62
CA ALA A 664 -43.12 11.01 -30.02
C ALA A 664 -44.22 10.24 -30.80
N ARG A 665 -44.90 9.28 -30.16
CA ARG A 665 -46.08 8.60 -30.75
C ARG A 665 -47.26 9.55 -30.92
N SER A 666 -47.52 10.41 -29.95
CA SER A 666 -48.56 11.44 -30.05
C SER A 666 -48.23 12.42 -31.18
N THR A 667 -46.98 12.90 -31.23
CA THR A 667 -46.52 13.82 -32.28
C THR A 667 -46.67 13.20 -33.67
N LEU A 668 -46.34 11.91 -33.83
CA LEU A 668 -46.54 11.21 -35.09
C LEU A 668 -48.03 11.12 -35.47
N ALA A 669 -48.91 10.77 -34.52
CA ALA A 669 -50.34 10.71 -34.75
C ALA A 669 -50.95 12.07 -35.16
N ASP A 670 -50.50 13.16 -34.53
CA ASP A 670 -50.92 14.52 -34.86
C ASP A 670 -50.43 14.96 -36.25
N THR A 671 -49.27 14.46 -36.68
CA THR A 671 -48.69 14.72 -38.01
C THR A 671 -49.33 13.86 -39.11
N GLU A 672 -49.90 12.70 -38.77
CA GLU A 672 -50.66 11.83 -39.69
C GLU A 672 -52.12 12.27 -39.85
N ALA A 673 -52.65 13.08 -38.92
CA ALA A 673 -54.02 13.60 -38.94
C ALA A 673 -54.18 15.00 -39.56
N SER A 674 -53.07 15.71 -39.81
CA SER A 674 -53.00 17.03 -40.47
C SER A 674 -52.61 16.89 -41.94
#